data_AF-A0A536BVL3-F1
#
_entry.id   AF-A0A536BVL3-F1
#
_cell.length_a   1.000
_cell.length_b   1.000
_cell.length_c   1.000
_cell.angle_alpha   90.00
_cell.angle_beta   90.00
_cell.angle_gamma   90.00
#
_symmetry.space_group_name_H-M   'P 1'
#
loop_
_entity.id
_entity.type
_entity.pdbx_description
1 polymer ?
#
loop_
_entity_poly.entity_id
_entity_poly.type
_entity_poly.pdbx_seq_one_letter_code
_entity_poly.pdbx_strand_id
1 'polypeptide(L)'
;MTGRIAVGVSGTGSNLQALHAAAVRGELGGTIALVFADRPCPALDWAKAQGLEIALVLRGSDPELGATLHASGAEVVALAGYMRVIGPEVLAAFAGRVVNTHPSLLPGFPGAHAVRDALAAGVKVTGATVHLVDEVIDGGPVLLQEAVPIQPGDTEETLHARIKTVEHRLLPWAVALLLAGAVTLDGPVATIDAARAARIVPRPRRALLSVSDKTGIVPFAEGLANAGFELVSTGGTARTLRDAGLPVTDVSAVTGFPEMLDGRVKTLHPRVHAGVLADLRNDDHREQLAAAAIAPFELVVVNLYPFAAAAERPGISLDELIEEIDIGGPGLIRAAAKNSANVTVVTSPGRYDSVLQELASQDARATVAPGLRGALAVEAFRHTAAYDARIANELPCAMDGAGIPLPDEPGLPRSTDQYPDSLTVALEKVETLRYGENPHQLAARYVRVGRGAERGPFASREEPLQGKALSYNNVLDATAAASLARSLRGPACVIVKHTNPCGAAERTGLLEAWDAALAGDPVSAFGGVVGLTREVDEPVARALTSLFLEVVVAPGYDDEARAVLASKPNLRLIVDPSLGAGNAEGWPSNTGSIRTSGGAVLVSTPDTRHDDPAGWAVLSSRPPSAEERRDLDLAWRLVRGATSNAIVLVRDGRLIGLGSGQTSRVDAARQAVEKARAISGGEVLRGASCASDAFFPFPDAVEACLEAGISAFVQPGGSIRDAEILTAVENAGAAMLITGTRHFRH
;
A
#
# COMPACT_ATOMS: atom_id res chain seq x y z
N MET A 1 -40.33 25.00 -9.21
CA MET A 1 -40.92 24.99 -7.85
C MET A 1 -40.51 23.67 -7.23
N THR A 2 -40.05 23.67 -5.98
CA THR A 2 -39.72 22.43 -5.26
C THR A 2 -41.00 21.73 -4.85
N GLY A 3 -41.09 20.41 -5.05
CA GLY A 3 -42.27 19.64 -4.67
C GLY A 3 -42.60 19.78 -3.18
N ARG A 4 -43.89 19.72 -2.81
CA ARG A 4 -44.33 19.79 -1.41
C ARG A 4 -44.92 18.45 -0.96
N ILE A 5 -44.49 17.98 0.21
CA ILE A 5 -44.87 16.66 0.75
C ILE A 5 -45.61 16.83 2.07
N ALA A 6 -46.75 16.15 2.24
CA ALA A 6 -47.38 15.97 3.55
C ALA A 6 -47.09 14.55 4.07
N VAL A 7 -46.64 14.42 5.32
CA VAL A 7 -46.25 13.13 5.91
C VAL A 7 -47.17 12.76 7.06
N GLY A 8 -47.88 11.65 6.93
CA GLY A 8 -48.76 11.11 7.97
C GLY A 8 -48.01 10.18 8.92
N VAL A 9 -48.18 10.34 10.23
CA VAL A 9 -47.50 9.53 11.27
C VAL A 9 -48.41 9.18 12.44
N SER A 10 -48.22 8.00 13.06
CA SER A 10 -48.93 7.62 14.29
C SER A 10 -48.04 7.05 15.40
N GLY A 11 -46.74 6.90 15.15
CA GLY A 11 -45.80 6.20 16.04
C GLY A 11 -44.51 6.97 16.33
N THR A 12 -43.38 6.24 16.37
CA THR A 12 -42.05 6.80 16.70
C THR A 12 -41.46 7.68 15.59
N GLY A 13 -41.91 7.51 14.35
CA GLY A 13 -41.53 8.38 13.23
C GLY A 13 -40.24 8.02 12.51
N SER A 14 -39.72 6.80 12.62
CA SER A 14 -38.47 6.42 11.92
C SER A 14 -38.54 6.63 10.39
N ASN A 15 -39.68 6.33 9.76
CA ASN A 15 -39.90 6.57 8.33
C ASN A 15 -39.98 8.09 7.99
N LEU A 16 -40.53 8.91 8.89
CA LEU A 16 -40.51 10.37 8.78
C LEU A 16 -39.08 10.91 8.86
N GLN A 17 -38.25 10.39 9.77
CA GLN A 17 -36.86 10.79 9.90
C GLN A 17 -36.07 10.49 8.62
N ALA A 18 -36.27 9.31 8.02
CA ALA A 18 -35.66 8.95 6.74
C ALA A 18 -36.09 9.90 5.60
N LEU A 19 -37.39 10.21 5.49
CA LEU A 19 -37.91 11.17 4.52
C LEU A 19 -37.35 12.58 4.75
N HIS A 20 -37.29 13.04 5.99
CA HIS A 20 -36.76 14.36 6.33
C HIS A 20 -35.28 14.46 5.98
N ALA A 21 -34.48 13.45 6.32
CA ALA A 21 -33.06 13.42 6.00
C ALA A 21 -32.83 13.45 4.47
N ALA A 22 -33.63 12.70 3.71
CA ALA A 22 -33.60 12.74 2.24
C ALA A 22 -34.03 14.12 1.69
N ALA A 23 -35.03 14.76 2.29
CA ALA A 23 -35.48 16.10 1.89
C ALA A 23 -34.40 17.17 2.14
N VAL A 24 -33.74 17.15 3.30
CA VAL A 24 -32.66 18.08 3.66
C VAL A 24 -31.48 17.95 2.69
N ARG A 25 -31.16 16.73 2.26
CA ARG A 25 -30.14 16.46 1.24
C ARG A 25 -30.61 16.74 -0.20
N GLY A 26 -31.86 17.13 -0.39
CA GLY A 26 -32.45 17.46 -1.69
C GLY A 26 -32.79 16.25 -2.57
N GLU A 27 -32.73 15.03 -2.02
CA GLU A 27 -32.87 13.76 -2.75
C GLU A 27 -34.29 13.51 -3.26
N LEU A 28 -35.28 14.09 -2.59
CA LEU A 28 -36.69 13.92 -2.95
C LEU A 28 -37.13 14.80 -4.13
N GLY A 29 -36.37 15.85 -4.47
CA GLY A 29 -36.85 16.91 -5.37
C GLY A 29 -37.95 17.79 -4.76
N GLY A 30 -38.15 17.68 -3.45
CA GLY A 30 -39.18 18.40 -2.70
C GLY A 30 -38.86 18.52 -1.21
N THR A 31 -39.73 19.23 -0.50
CA THR A 31 -39.61 19.54 0.93
C THR A 31 -40.83 19.04 1.69
N ILE A 32 -40.65 18.69 2.97
CA ILE A 32 -41.76 18.34 3.85
C ILE A 32 -42.46 19.64 4.25
N ALA A 33 -43.68 19.81 3.73
CA ALA A 33 -44.51 20.98 3.98
C ALA A 33 -45.38 20.82 5.24
N LEU A 34 -45.74 19.58 5.59
CA LEU A 34 -46.59 19.31 6.76
C LEU A 34 -46.30 17.91 7.29
N VAL A 35 -46.22 17.76 8.62
CA VAL A 35 -46.31 16.47 9.31
C VAL A 35 -47.64 16.39 10.04
N PHE A 36 -48.49 15.42 9.72
CA PHE A 36 -49.80 15.28 10.34
C PHE A 36 -49.95 13.95 11.08
N ALA A 37 -50.77 13.94 12.14
CA ALA A 37 -51.05 12.73 12.91
C ALA A 37 -52.53 12.63 13.31
N ASP A 38 -52.99 11.40 13.55
CA ASP A 38 -54.32 11.07 14.08
C ASP A 38 -54.35 11.05 15.61
N ARG A 39 -53.17 11.09 16.25
CA ARG A 39 -52.99 11.03 17.70
C ARG A 39 -51.69 11.71 18.11
N PRO A 40 -51.55 12.16 19.38
CA PRO A 40 -50.25 12.59 19.87
C PRO A 40 -49.25 11.43 19.81
N CYS A 41 -48.08 11.66 19.23
CA CYS A 41 -47.06 10.64 19.07
C CYS A 41 -45.64 11.26 19.08
N PRO A 42 -44.60 10.49 19.44
CA PRO A 42 -43.22 10.98 19.48
C PRO A 42 -42.73 11.59 18.16
N ALA A 43 -43.26 11.12 17.02
CA ALA A 43 -42.92 11.67 15.71
C ALA A 43 -43.29 13.16 15.56
N LEU A 44 -44.40 13.61 16.15
CA LEU A 44 -44.80 15.02 16.12
C LEU A 44 -43.87 15.90 16.97
N ASP A 45 -43.49 15.43 18.16
CA ASP A 45 -42.55 16.14 19.02
C ASP A 45 -41.19 16.29 18.33
N TRP A 46 -40.74 15.21 17.67
CA TRP A 46 -39.53 15.23 16.87
C TRP A 46 -39.63 16.20 15.68
N ALA A 47 -40.74 16.17 14.92
CA ALA A 47 -40.95 17.07 13.78
C ALA A 47 -40.93 18.54 14.19
N LYS A 48 -41.57 18.86 15.32
CA LYS A 48 -41.57 20.20 15.90
C LYS A 48 -40.15 20.65 16.29
N ALA A 49 -39.33 19.75 16.84
CA ALA A 49 -37.94 20.03 17.18
C ALA A 49 -37.07 20.30 15.95
N GLN A 50 -37.42 19.74 14.78
CA GLN A 50 -36.78 20.05 13.49
C GLN A 50 -37.34 21.30 12.80
N GLY A 51 -38.30 22.00 13.43
CA GLY A 51 -38.92 23.21 12.86
C GLY A 51 -39.91 22.94 11.72
N LEU A 52 -40.43 21.70 11.60
CA LEU A 52 -41.45 21.36 10.60
C LEU A 52 -42.84 21.82 11.05
N GLU A 53 -43.68 22.18 10.08
CA GLU A 53 -45.09 22.46 10.33
C GLU A 53 -45.82 21.16 10.71
N ILE A 54 -46.65 21.21 11.76
CA ILE A 54 -47.35 20.05 12.29
C ILE A 54 -48.87 20.27 12.36
N ALA A 55 -49.65 19.22 12.11
CA ALA A 55 -51.10 19.21 12.32
C ALA A 55 -51.55 17.95 13.07
N LEU A 56 -52.40 18.13 14.08
CA LEU A 56 -52.95 17.02 14.86
C LEU A 56 -54.46 16.92 14.64
N VAL A 57 -54.89 15.91 13.89
CA VAL A 57 -56.29 15.72 13.45
C VAL A 57 -56.92 14.56 14.24
N LEU A 58 -57.17 14.79 15.53
CA LEU A 58 -57.57 13.76 16.52
C LEU A 58 -58.91 13.08 16.24
N ARG A 59 -59.83 13.80 15.58
CA ARG A 59 -61.25 13.39 15.41
C ARG A 59 -61.92 14.00 14.16
N GLY A 60 -61.13 14.54 13.22
CA GLY A 60 -61.68 15.23 12.06
C GLY A 60 -62.29 14.28 11.04
N SER A 61 -63.35 14.72 10.35
CA SER A 61 -63.89 14.01 9.19
C SER A 61 -62.86 13.99 8.05
N ASP A 62 -63.01 13.08 7.10
CA ASP A 62 -62.18 13.06 5.88
C ASP A 62 -62.06 14.43 5.17
N PRO A 63 -63.14 15.24 5.09
CA PRO A 63 -63.05 16.62 4.59
C PRO A 63 -62.07 17.53 5.33
N GLU A 64 -61.98 17.41 6.67
CA GLU A 64 -61.09 18.24 7.48
C GLU A 64 -59.61 17.91 7.21
N LEU A 65 -59.30 16.62 7.05
CA LEU A 65 -57.97 16.17 6.65
C LEU A 65 -57.65 16.65 5.23
N GLY A 66 -58.58 16.52 4.29
CA GLY A 66 -58.42 17.01 2.92
C GLY A 66 -58.13 18.51 2.85
N ALA A 67 -58.88 19.32 3.60
CA ALA A 67 -58.67 20.77 3.69
C ALA A 67 -57.28 21.11 4.28
N THR A 68 -56.86 20.39 5.33
CA THR A 68 -55.54 20.57 5.96
C THR A 68 -54.40 20.24 4.98
N LEU A 69 -54.51 19.12 4.27
CA LEU A 69 -53.52 18.71 3.27
C LEU A 69 -53.47 19.69 2.09
N HIS A 70 -54.62 20.18 1.62
CA HIS A 70 -54.68 21.17 0.55
C HIS A 70 -54.06 22.52 0.96
N ALA A 71 -54.35 22.98 2.18
CA ALA A 71 -53.79 24.22 2.74
C ALA A 71 -52.25 24.17 2.86
N SER A 72 -51.67 22.99 3.13
CA SER A 72 -50.22 22.81 3.14
C SER A 72 -49.55 22.92 1.77
N GLY A 73 -50.35 22.92 0.68
CA GLY A 73 -49.89 22.92 -0.70
C GLY A 73 -49.21 21.61 -1.11
N ALA A 74 -49.47 20.50 -0.40
CA ALA A 74 -48.87 19.21 -0.71
C ALA A 74 -49.25 18.73 -2.12
N GLU A 75 -48.28 18.10 -2.79
CA GLU A 75 -48.45 17.43 -4.08
C GLU A 75 -48.51 15.92 -3.89
N VAL A 76 -47.76 15.39 -2.91
CA VAL A 76 -47.71 13.98 -2.53
C VAL A 76 -47.98 13.84 -1.03
N VAL A 77 -48.77 12.84 -0.66
CA VAL A 77 -49.07 12.47 0.72
C VAL A 77 -48.39 11.15 1.03
N ALA A 78 -47.42 11.14 1.95
CA ALA A 78 -46.67 9.95 2.35
C ALA A 78 -47.12 9.46 3.72
N LEU A 79 -47.68 8.25 3.80
CA LEU A 79 -48.09 7.60 5.03
C LEU A 79 -46.91 6.81 5.60
N ALA A 80 -46.24 7.40 6.59
CA ALA A 80 -45.02 6.89 7.22
C ALA A 80 -45.34 6.18 8.54
N GLY A 81 -46.11 5.09 8.46
CA GLY A 81 -46.66 4.40 9.65
C GLY A 81 -47.86 5.12 10.25
N TYR A 82 -48.76 5.60 9.37
CA TYR A 82 -50.02 6.23 9.74
C TYR A 82 -51.11 5.17 9.89
N MET A 83 -51.74 5.09 11.06
CA MET A 83 -52.63 3.98 11.44
C MET A 83 -54.11 4.22 11.12
N ARG A 84 -54.46 5.36 10.52
CA ARG A 84 -55.85 5.72 10.18
C ARG A 84 -56.06 5.58 8.68
N VAL A 85 -57.19 4.97 8.30
CA VAL A 85 -57.62 4.86 6.89
C VAL A 85 -57.90 6.26 6.31
N ILE A 86 -57.38 6.50 5.10
CA ILE A 86 -57.66 7.71 4.31
C ILE A 86 -59.00 7.52 3.61
N GLY A 87 -59.90 8.50 3.73
CA GLY A 87 -61.23 8.41 3.16
C GLY A 87 -61.32 8.91 1.70
N PRO A 88 -62.51 8.80 1.10
CA PRO A 88 -62.72 9.01 -0.33
C PRO A 88 -62.49 10.45 -0.81
N GLU A 89 -62.69 11.46 0.04
CA GLU A 89 -62.48 12.87 -0.35
C GLU A 89 -60.99 13.18 -0.49
N VAL A 90 -60.18 12.68 0.46
CA VAL A 90 -58.71 12.81 0.38
C VAL A 90 -58.16 12.01 -0.80
N LEU A 91 -58.63 10.77 -1.01
CA LEU A 91 -58.22 9.95 -2.14
C LEU A 91 -58.60 10.59 -3.49
N ALA A 92 -59.77 11.24 -3.59
CA ALA A 92 -60.15 11.98 -4.78
C ALA A 92 -59.27 13.22 -5.00
N ALA A 93 -58.99 13.99 -3.95
CA ALA A 93 -58.15 15.19 -4.04
C ALA A 93 -56.69 14.89 -4.40
N PHE A 94 -56.17 13.76 -3.93
CA PHE A 94 -54.79 13.31 -4.12
C PHE A 94 -54.72 12.02 -4.95
N ALA A 95 -55.61 11.86 -5.94
CA ALA A 95 -55.68 10.67 -6.77
C ALA A 95 -54.30 10.30 -7.37
N GLY A 96 -53.87 9.05 -7.13
CA GLY A 96 -52.56 8.54 -7.55
C GLY A 96 -51.35 9.17 -6.87
N ARG A 97 -51.54 9.94 -5.78
CA ARG A 97 -50.49 10.71 -5.09
C ARG A 97 -50.46 10.50 -3.57
N VAL A 98 -51.25 9.56 -3.06
CA VAL A 98 -51.17 9.08 -1.67
C VAL A 98 -50.39 7.77 -1.67
N VAL A 99 -49.25 7.73 -0.99
CA VAL A 99 -48.35 6.57 -0.93
C VAL A 99 -48.23 6.07 0.51
N ASN A 100 -48.22 4.75 0.69
CA ASN A 100 -48.06 4.09 1.99
C ASN A 100 -46.91 3.08 1.95
N THR A 101 -46.22 2.92 3.08
CA THR A 101 -45.28 1.81 3.31
C THR A 101 -45.95 0.77 4.20
N HIS A 102 -45.79 -0.50 3.83
CA HIS A 102 -46.36 -1.64 4.51
C HIS A 102 -45.29 -2.70 4.81
N PRO A 103 -45.20 -3.22 6.06
CA PRO A 103 -44.12 -4.10 6.47
C PRO A 103 -44.36 -5.58 6.12
N SER A 104 -44.79 -5.85 4.89
CA SER A 104 -44.79 -7.18 4.25
C SER A 104 -44.73 -7.06 2.72
N LEU A 105 -44.62 -8.20 2.03
CA LEU A 105 -44.79 -8.29 0.58
C LEU A 105 -46.29 -8.43 0.25
N LEU A 106 -46.95 -7.33 -0.08
CA LEU A 106 -48.34 -7.34 -0.54
C LEU A 106 -48.49 -8.13 -1.85
N PRO A 107 -49.60 -8.87 -2.03
CA PRO A 107 -50.82 -8.87 -1.21
C PRO A 107 -50.76 -9.75 0.06
N GLY A 108 -49.59 -10.30 0.41
CA GLY A 108 -49.42 -11.12 1.62
C GLY A 108 -49.43 -10.30 2.91
N PHE A 109 -50.16 -10.78 3.92
CA PHE A 109 -50.26 -10.18 5.26
C PHE A 109 -50.70 -8.70 5.27
N PRO A 110 -51.87 -8.35 4.70
CA PRO A 110 -52.41 -6.99 4.80
C PRO A 110 -52.86 -6.69 6.24
N GLY A 111 -52.96 -5.40 6.58
CA GLY A 111 -53.45 -4.92 7.88
C GLY A 111 -52.36 -4.67 8.92
N ALA A 112 -52.79 -4.20 10.09
CA ALA A 112 -51.92 -3.62 11.12
C ALA A 112 -50.90 -4.57 11.79
N HIS A 113 -50.99 -5.88 11.57
CA HIS A 113 -50.19 -6.89 12.27
C HIS A 113 -49.31 -7.74 11.32
N ALA A 114 -49.02 -7.22 10.12
CA ALA A 114 -48.33 -7.94 9.05
C ALA A 114 -47.06 -8.71 9.48
N VAL A 115 -46.19 -8.10 10.29
CA VAL A 115 -44.95 -8.75 10.77
C VAL A 115 -45.24 -9.94 11.68
N ARG A 116 -46.20 -9.78 12.60
CA ARG A 116 -46.65 -10.86 13.50
C ARG A 116 -47.27 -12.00 12.71
N ASP A 117 -48.11 -11.65 11.74
CA ASP A 117 -48.82 -12.63 10.92
C ASP A 117 -47.85 -13.42 10.03
N ALA A 118 -46.81 -12.76 9.49
CA ALA A 118 -45.74 -13.42 8.75
C ALA A 118 -44.95 -14.41 9.62
N LEU A 119 -44.60 -14.03 10.85
CA LEU A 119 -43.93 -14.93 11.81
C LEU A 119 -44.83 -16.12 12.18
N ALA A 120 -46.11 -15.87 12.47
CA ALA A 120 -47.08 -16.90 12.84
C ALA A 120 -47.34 -17.89 11.69
N ALA A 121 -47.34 -17.42 10.44
CA ALA A 121 -47.47 -18.26 9.26
C ALA A 121 -46.22 -19.11 8.96
N GLY A 122 -45.08 -18.82 9.61
CA GLY A 122 -43.85 -19.57 9.44
C GLY A 122 -43.17 -19.42 8.08
N VAL A 123 -43.53 -18.39 7.30
CA VAL A 123 -42.91 -18.11 5.99
C VAL A 123 -41.43 -17.78 6.17
N LYS A 124 -40.63 -17.99 5.11
CA LYS A 124 -39.18 -17.74 5.15
C LYS A 124 -38.79 -16.37 4.59
N VAL A 125 -39.74 -15.70 3.93
CA VAL A 125 -39.54 -14.41 3.29
C VAL A 125 -40.77 -13.56 3.53
N THR A 126 -40.55 -12.34 3.99
CA THR A 126 -41.51 -11.23 4.00
C THR A 126 -40.85 -10.05 3.27
N GLY A 127 -41.17 -8.81 3.57
CA GLY A 127 -40.50 -7.67 2.97
C GLY A 127 -41.09 -6.33 3.38
N ALA A 128 -40.78 -5.31 2.59
CA ALA A 128 -41.47 -4.03 2.61
C ALA A 128 -42.14 -3.81 1.25
N THR A 129 -43.34 -3.23 1.28
CA THR A 129 -44.07 -2.78 0.10
C THR A 129 -44.33 -1.29 0.21
N VAL A 130 -44.01 -0.54 -0.83
CA VAL A 130 -44.51 0.83 -1.00
C VAL A 130 -45.53 0.81 -2.12
N HIS A 131 -46.76 1.22 -1.81
CA HIS A 131 -47.90 1.17 -2.72
C HIS A 131 -48.69 2.47 -2.69
N LEU A 132 -49.46 2.72 -3.75
CA LEU A 132 -50.46 3.78 -3.76
C LEU A 132 -51.67 3.35 -2.95
N VAL A 133 -52.25 4.29 -2.21
CA VAL A 133 -53.43 4.05 -1.38
C VAL A 133 -54.68 4.19 -2.24
N ASP A 134 -55.59 3.22 -2.15
CA ASP A 134 -56.93 3.25 -2.69
C ASP A 134 -57.97 2.96 -1.59
N GLU A 135 -59.22 2.66 -1.97
CA GLU A 135 -60.29 2.37 -1.03
C GLU A 135 -60.13 1.01 -0.32
N VAL A 136 -59.24 0.14 -0.81
CA VAL A 136 -58.98 -1.18 -0.26
C VAL A 136 -57.75 -1.11 0.64
N ILE A 137 -57.90 -1.56 1.89
CA ILE A 137 -56.78 -1.61 2.83
C ILE A 137 -55.66 -2.46 2.22
N ASP A 138 -54.50 -1.84 2.02
CA ASP A 138 -53.30 -2.42 1.41
C ASP A 138 -53.55 -3.09 0.04
N GLY A 139 -54.56 -2.61 -0.71
CA GLY A 139 -54.98 -3.19 -1.99
C GLY A 139 -54.50 -2.44 -3.23
N GLY A 140 -54.04 -1.20 -3.07
CA GLY A 140 -53.71 -0.34 -4.20
C GLY A 140 -52.42 -0.72 -4.94
N PRO A 141 -52.16 -0.08 -6.11
CA PRO A 141 -51.04 -0.41 -6.99
C PRO A 141 -49.68 -0.36 -6.29
N VAL A 142 -48.94 -1.46 -6.37
CA VAL A 142 -47.58 -1.58 -5.83
C VAL A 142 -46.61 -0.75 -6.66
N LEU A 143 -45.85 0.15 -6.01
CA LEU A 143 -44.78 0.92 -6.64
C LEU A 143 -43.43 0.20 -6.54
N LEU A 144 -43.07 -0.23 -5.32
CA LEU A 144 -41.78 -0.83 -5.00
C LEU A 144 -41.97 -1.94 -3.97
N GLN A 145 -41.24 -3.03 -4.13
CA GLN A 145 -41.18 -4.12 -3.17
C GLN A 145 -39.77 -4.64 -3.04
N GLU A 146 -39.41 -5.04 -1.82
CA GLU A 146 -38.16 -5.75 -1.59
C GLU A 146 -38.34 -6.80 -0.49
N ALA A 147 -37.84 -7.99 -0.81
CA ALA A 147 -37.91 -9.16 0.05
C ALA A 147 -36.91 -9.06 1.21
N VAL A 148 -37.36 -9.48 2.40
CA VAL A 148 -36.57 -9.57 3.62
C VAL A 148 -36.66 -11.00 4.14
N PRO A 149 -35.53 -11.71 4.32
CA PRO A 149 -35.55 -13.05 4.87
C PRO A 149 -35.91 -13.03 6.36
N ILE A 150 -36.70 -14.02 6.79
CA ILE A 150 -36.99 -14.28 8.20
C ILE A 150 -35.95 -15.28 8.71
N GLN A 151 -35.16 -14.87 9.69
CA GLN A 151 -34.09 -15.67 10.28
C GLN A 151 -34.63 -16.59 11.38
N PRO A 152 -33.99 -17.75 11.62
CA PRO A 152 -34.30 -18.58 12.78
C PRO A 152 -34.20 -17.78 14.08
N GLY A 153 -35.27 -17.77 14.88
CA GLY A 153 -35.32 -17.07 16.17
C GLY A 153 -35.69 -15.59 16.09
N ASP A 154 -36.04 -15.06 14.91
CA ASP A 154 -36.54 -13.68 14.81
C ASP A 154 -37.79 -13.46 15.68
N THR A 155 -37.81 -12.32 16.37
CA THR A 155 -38.98 -11.78 17.07
C THR A 155 -39.69 -10.76 16.18
N GLU A 156 -40.90 -10.33 16.56
CA GLU A 156 -41.60 -9.24 15.86
C GLU A 156 -40.73 -7.98 15.80
N GLU A 157 -40.00 -7.67 16.87
CA GLU A 157 -39.10 -6.52 16.95
C GLU A 157 -37.90 -6.65 16.02
N THR A 158 -37.18 -7.78 16.05
CA THR A 158 -35.95 -7.95 15.24
C THR A 158 -36.27 -8.01 13.74
N LEU A 159 -37.37 -8.68 13.36
CA LEU A 159 -37.81 -8.72 11.97
C LEU A 159 -38.30 -7.35 11.50
N HIS A 160 -39.11 -6.65 12.31
CA HIS A 160 -39.60 -5.32 11.95
C HIS A 160 -38.46 -4.30 11.83
N ALA A 161 -37.44 -4.35 12.69
CA ALA A 161 -36.25 -3.51 12.55
C ALA A 161 -35.52 -3.74 11.20
N ARG A 162 -35.41 -5.01 10.77
CA ARG A 162 -34.84 -5.37 9.46
C ARG A 162 -35.68 -4.87 8.30
N ILE A 163 -37.01 -4.99 8.40
CA ILE A 163 -37.95 -4.46 7.40
C ILE A 163 -37.87 -2.93 7.31
N LYS A 164 -37.84 -2.23 8.45
CA LYS A 164 -37.72 -0.75 8.48
C LYS A 164 -36.50 -0.24 7.74
N THR A 165 -35.40 -0.98 7.77
CA THR A 165 -34.18 -0.62 7.03
C THR A 165 -34.43 -0.57 5.52
N VAL A 166 -35.32 -1.42 5.00
CA VAL A 166 -35.77 -1.40 3.61
C VAL A 166 -36.76 -0.27 3.36
N GLU A 167 -37.72 -0.05 4.26
CA GLU A 167 -38.69 1.06 4.17
C GLU A 167 -38.00 2.43 4.09
N HIS A 168 -36.94 2.63 4.88
CA HIS A 168 -36.12 3.85 4.88
C HIS A 168 -35.48 4.16 3.53
N ARG A 169 -35.39 3.19 2.62
CA ARG A 169 -34.94 3.41 1.24
C ARG A 169 -36.09 3.52 0.25
N LEU A 170 -37.05 2.59 0.32
CA LEU A 170 -38.11 2.50 -0.66
C LEU A 170 -39.10 3.67 -0.56
N LEU A 171 -39.47 4.10 0.64
CA LEU A 171 -40.46 5.16 0.82
C LEU A 171 -39.94 6.52 0.30
N PRO A 172 -38.72 6.98 0.66
CA PRO A 172 -38.13 8.16 0.05
C PRO A 172 -38.02 8.06 -1.49
N TRP A 173 -37.60 6.91 -2.02
CA TRP A 173 -37.49 6.72 -3.47
C TRP A 173 -38.85 6.80 -4.18
N ALA A 174 -39.90 6.17 -3.63
CA ALA A 174 -41.25 6.25 -4.18
C ALA A 174 -41.79 7.69 -4.19
N VAL A 175 -41.57 8.44 -3.11
CA VAL A 175 -41.96 9.86 -3.02
C VAL A 175 -41.23 10.67 -4.10
N ALA A 176 -39.93 10.45 -4.28
CA ALA A 176 -39.14 11.13 -5.30
C ALA A 176 -39.62 10.79 -6.73
N LEU A 177 -39.96 9.53 -7.00
CA LEU A 177 -40.54 9.09 -8.27
C LEU A 177 -41.88 9.77 -8.57
N LEU A 178 -42.75 9.90 -7.57
CA LEU A 178 -44.04 10.58 -7.71
C LEU A 178 -43.86 12.07 -7.98
N LEU A 179 -42.99 12.75 -7.23
CA LEU A 179 -42.68 14.17 -7.45
C LEU A 179 -42.04 14.43 -8.82
N ALA A 180 -41.23 13.50 -9.33
CA ALA A 180 -40.66 13.58 -10.67
C ALA A 180 -41.68 13.29 -11.79
N GLY A 181 -42.88 12.83 -11.45
CA GLY A 181 -43.88 12.33 -12.40
C GLY A 181 -43.38 11.12 -13.19
N ALA A 182 -42.56 10.27 -12.56
CA ALA A 182 -41.97 9.07 -13.16
C ALA A 182 -42.83 7.82 -12.94
N VAL A 183 -44.05 7.97 -12.40
CA VAL A 183 -44.99 6.88 -12.17
C VAL A 183 -46.22 7.09 -13.06
N THR A 184 -46.60 6.05 -13.80
CA THR A 184 -47.84 6.01 -14.58
C THR A 184 -48.74 4.88 -14.09
N LEU A 185 -50.05 5.09 -14.14
CA LEU A 185 -51.05 4.11 -13.69
C LEU A 185 -51.88 3.62 -14.86
N ASP A 186 -52.04 2.30 -14.95
CA ASP A 186 -52.96 1.61 -15.85
C ASP A 186 -53.77 0.59 -15.03
N GLY A 187 -54.97 1.01 -14.60
CA GLY A 187 -55.78 0.23 -13.66
C GLY A 187 -55.03 -0.08 -12.35
N PRO A 188 -54.91 -1.36 -11.94
CA PRO A 188 -54.21 -1.75 -10.72
C PRO A 188 -52.68 -1.80 -10.88
N VAL A 189 -52.14 -1.49 -12.06
CA VAL A 189 -50.71 -1.60 -12.37
C VAL A 189 -50.07 -0.22 -12.34
N ALA A 190 -49.02 -0.07 -11.52
CA ALA A 190 -48.14 1.08 -11.56
C ALA A 190 -46.85 0.73 -12.31
N THR A 191 -46.44 1.60 -13.22
CA THR A 191 -45.20 1.47 -13.99
C THR A 191 -44.28 2.64 -13.67
N ILE A 192 -43.00 2.34 -13.43
CA ILE A 192 -41.95 3.34 -13.22
C ILE A 192 -41.20 3.58 -14.53
N ASP A 193 -41.21 4.82 -15.01
CA ASP A 193 -40.37 5.28 -16.12
C ASP A 193 -38.94 5.54 -15.60
N ALA A 194 -38.10 4.50 -15.68
CA ALA A 194 -36.71 4.55 -15.21
C ALA A 194 -35.87 5.61 -15.96
N ALA A 195 -36.14 5.85 -17.25
CA ALA A 195 -35.48 6.87 -18.05
C ALA A 195 -35.79 8.28 -17.55
N ARG A 196 -37.05 8.54 -17.24
CA ARG A 196 -37.47 9.80 -16.64
C ARG A 196 -36.92 9.94 -15.22
N ALA A 197 -37.01 8.91 -14.40
CA ALA A 197 -36.47 8.90 -13.05
C ALA A 197 -34.97 9.23 -13.04
N ALA A 198 -34.19 8.58 -13.91
CA ALA A 198 -32.75 8.78 -14.05
C ALA A 198 -32.33 10.22 -14.40
N ARG A 199 -33.19 10.96 -15.10
CA ARG A 199 -32.96 12.36 -15.52
C ARG A 199 -33.45 13.40 -14.51
N ILE A 200 -34.60 13.16 -13.88
CA ILE A 200 -35.33 14.19 -13.11
C ILE A 200 -35.12 14.01 -11.60
N VAL A 201 -35.01 12.78 -11.11
CA VAL A 201 -34.86 12.56 -9.67
C VAL A 201 -33.47 13.01 -9.21
N PRO A 202 -33.39 13.88 -8.19
CA PRO A 202 -32.10 14.32 -7.65
C PRO A 202 -31.27 13.15 -7.14
N ARG A 203 -29.95 13.31 -7.19
CA ARG A 203 -29.02 12.27 -6.73
C ARG A 203 -28.43 12.65 -5.38
N PRO A 204 -28.40 11.73 -4.42
CA PRO A 204 -27.67 11.94 -3.18
C PRO A 204 -26.18 12.06 -3.47
N ARG A 205 -25.52 12.96 -2.75
CA ARG A 205 -24.06 12.97 -2.67
C ARG A 205 -23.65 11.98 -1.61
N ARG A 206 -22.93 10.92 -1.96
CA ARG A 206 -22.61 9.84 -1.02
C ARG A 206 -21.11 9.57 -0.97
N ALA A 207 -20.60 9.42 0.24
CA ALA A 207 -19.24 9.02 0.51
C ALA A 207 -19.23 7.66 1.22
N LEU A 208 -18.53 6.67 0.66
CA LEU A 208 -18.31 5.38 1.30
C LEU A 208 -16.96 5.39 2.03
N LEU A 209 -16.98 5.28 3.36
CA LEU A 209 -15.80 5.32 4.21
C LEU A 209 -15.57 3.93 4.85
N SER A 210 -14.47 3.27 4.52
CA SER A 210 -14.06 1.99 5.10
C SER A 210 -12.54 1.94 5.23
N VAL A 211 -12.02 2.55 6.29
CA VAL A 211 -10.58 2.61 6.56
C VAL A 211 -10.18 1.65 7.68
N SER A 212 -8.97 1.11 7.65
CA SER A 212 -8.31 0.48 8.79
C SER A 212 -7.61 1.54 9.67
N ASP A 213 -6.69 2.31 9.07
CA ASP A 213 -6.05 3.47 9.71
C ASP A 213 -7.04 4.63 9.82
N LYS A 214 -7.32 5.06 11.06
CA LYS A 214 -8.28 6.12 11.41
C LYS A 214 -7.67 7.52 11.44
N THR A 215 -6.39 7.66 11.11
CA THR A 215 -5.69 8.95 11.12
C THR A 215 -6.46 9.98 10.28
N GLY A 216 -6.88 11.07 10.92
CA GLY A 216 -7.58 12.19 10.27
C GLY A 216 -9.00 11.90 9.76
N ILE A 217 -9.61 10.73 10.02
CA ILE A 217 -10.90 10.36 9.40
C ILE A 217 -12.07 11.21 9.90
N VAL A 218 -12.08 11.60 11.18
CA VAL A 218 -13.16 12.40 11.78
C VAL A 218 -13.23 13.81 11.17
N PRO A 219 -12.16 14.63 11.17
CA PRO A 219 -12.22 15.96 10.55
C PRO A 219 -12.48 15.88 9.04
N PHE A 220 -12.02 14.82 8.38
CA PHE A 220 -12.33 14.60 6.97
C PHE A 220 -13.83 14.35 6.75
N ALA A 221 -14.44 13.46 7.55
CA ALA A 221 -15.86 13.14 7.47
C ALA A 221 -16.75 14.33 7.84
N GLU A 222 -16.36 15.16 8.82
CA GLU A 222 -17.01 16.44 9.12
C GLU A 222 -17.01 17.37 7.90
N GLY A 223 -15.85 17.51 7.24
CA GLY A 223 -15.73 18.29 6.00
C GLY A 223 -16.64 17.78 4.89
N LEU A 224 -16.75 16.45 4.72
CA LEU A 224 -17.68 15.83 3.76
C LEU A 224 -19.14 16.07 4.12
N ALA A 225 -19.52 15.92 5.39
CA ALA A 225 -20.89 16.19 5.85
C ALA A 225 -21.29 17.65 5.61
N ASN A 226 -20.38 18.59 5.90
CA ASN A 226 -20.56 20.02 5.63
C ASN A 226 -20.69 20.32 4.12
N ALA A 227 -20.05 19.53 3.26
CA ALA A 227 -20.20 19.59 1.81
C ALA A 227 -21.46 18.86 1.27
N GLY A 228 -22.34 18.40 2.17
CA GLY A 228 -23.63 17.80 1.84
C GLY A 228 -23.59 16.30 1.54
N PHE A 229 -22.50 15.60 1.89
CA PHE A 229 -22.41 14.16 1.69
C PHE A 229 -23.16 13.37 2.77
N GLU A 230 -23.93 12.37 2.34
CA GLU A 230 -24.30 11.24 3.18
C GLU A 230 -23.06 10.38 3.45
N LEU A 231 -22.73 10.17 4.72
CA LEU A 231 -21.65 9.29 5.15
C LEU A 231 -22.16 7.86 5.25
N VAL A 232 -21.60 6.97 4.44
CA VAL A 232 -21.87 5.54 4.46
C VAL A 232 -20.64 4.81 4.97
N SER A 233 -20.78 3.98 6.01
CA SER A 233 -19.64 3.28 6.60
C SER A 233 -20.02 1.93 7.21
N THR A 234 -19.03 1.18 7.67
CA THR A 234 -19.22 -0.12 8.34
C THR A 234 -18.16 -0.34 9.42
N GLY A 235 -18.42 -1.29 10.32
CA GLY A 235 -17.49 -1.76 11.34
C GLY A 235 -16.93 -0.65 12.24
N GLY A 236 -15.62 -0.73 12.51
CA GLY A 236 -14.92 0.23 13.37
C GLY A 236 -14.92 1.68 12.86
N THR A 237 -15.01 1.89 11.54
CA THR A 237 -15.09 3.24 10.96
C THR A 237 -16.43 3.89 11.27
N ALA A 238 -17.54 3.18 11.09
CA ALA A 238 -18.86 3.69 11.42
C ALA A 238 -18.98 4.06 12.90
N ARG A 239 -18.42 3.22 13.79
CA ARG A 239 -18.37 3.50 15.23
C ARG A 239 -17.59 4.78 15.55
N THR A 240 -16.38 4.91 15.02
CA THR A 240 -15.52 6.09 15.23
C THR A 240 -16.24 7.39 14.84
N LEU A 241 -16.94 7.38 13.71
CA LEU A 241 -17.67 8.56 13.22
C LEU A 241 -18.91 8.88 14.07
N ARG A 242 -19.64 7.85 14.54
CA ARG A 242 -20.79 8.04 15.45
C ARG A 242 -20.38 8.56 16.82
N ASP A 243 -19.27 8.08 17.36
CA ASP A 243 -18.73 8.55 18.64
C ASP A 243 -18.34 10.04 18.56
N ALA A 244 -18.01 10.54 17.37
CA ALA A 244 -17.79 11.96 17.08
C ALA A 244 -19.10 12.76 16.81
N GLY A 245 -20.27 12.12 16.91
CA GLY A 245 -21.58 12.76 16.73
C GLY A 245 -22.03 12.89 15.27
N LEU A 246 -21.34 12.26 14.32
CA LEU A 246 -21.72 12.33 12.90
C LEU A 246 -22.84 11.34 12.55
N PRO A 247 -23.80 11.73 11.70
CA PRO A 247 -24.79 10.82 11.16
C PRO A 247 -24.15 9.87 10.14
N VAL A 248 -24.28 8.57 10.36
CA VAL A 248 -23.68 7.52 9.52
C VAL A 248 -24.69 6.46 9.15
N THR A 249 -24.87 6.24 7.86
CA THR A 249 -25.62 5.12 7.29
C THR A 249 -24.75 3.87 7.26
N ASP A 250 -25.21 2.77 7.85
CA ASP A 250 -24.48 1.50 7.77
C ASP A 250 -24.51 0.93 6.34
N VAL A 251 -23.42 0.30 5.91
CA VAL A 251 -23.39 -0.45 4.64
C VAL A 251 -24.49 -1.51 4.61
N SER A 252 -24.79 -2.18 5.73
CA SER A 252 -25.88 -3.15 5.82
C SER A 252 -27.25 -2.52 5.52
N ALA A 253 -27.45 -1.24 5.85
CA ALA A 253 -28.65 -0.51 5.49
C ALA A 253 -28.72 -0.23 3.98
N VAL A 254 -27.58 -0.03 3.32
CA VAL A 254 -27.50 0.11 1.87
C VAL A 254 -27.73 -1.21 1.15
N THR A 255 -27.18 -2.32 1.68
CA THR A 255 -27.23 -3.64 1.01
C THR A 255 -28.50 -4.41 1.31
N GLY A 256 -29.13 -4.20 2.48
CA GLY A 256 -30.15 -5.10 3.02
C GLY A 256 -29.59 -6.43 3.52
N PHE A 257 -28.25 -6.58 3.58
CA PHE A 257 -27.55 -7.78 3.98
C PHE A 257 -26.68 -7.52 5.21
N PRO A 258 -26.70 -8.41 6.23
CA PRO A 258 -25.82 -8.29 7.38
C PRO A 258 -24.36 -8.58 6.99
N GLU A 259 -23.44 -8.18 7.88
CA GLU A 259 -22.05 -8.62 7.82
C GLU A 259 -21.97 -10.13 8.08
N MET A 260 -21.18 -10.86 7.28
CA MET A 260 -21.06 -12.32 7.34
C MET A 260 -19.59 -12.76 7.40
N LEU A 261 -19.39 -13.98 7.90
CA LEU A 261 -18.08 -14.67 7.93
C LEU A 261 -17.02 -13.82 8.64
N ASP A 262 -17.33 -13.38 9.86
CA ASP A 262 -16.45 -12.56 10.72
C ASP A 262 -15.92 -11.29 10.03
N GLY A 263 -16.76 -10.70 9.17
CA GLY A 263 -16.47 -9.44 8.49
C GLY A 263 -15.74 -9.56 7.15
N ARG A 264 -15.48 -10.79 6.69
CA ARG A 264 -14.93 -11.07 5.36
C ARG A 264 -15.87 -10.62 4.23
N VAL A 265 -17.19 -10.69 4.47
CA VAL A 265 -18.22 -10.30 3.48
C VAL A 265 -19.11 -9.21 4.07
N LYS A 266 -18.75 -7.96 3.78
CA LYS A 266 -19.50 -6.75 4.21
C LYS A 266 -19.84 -5.79 3.07
N THR A 267 -18.91 -5.58 2.15
CA THR A 267 -19.05 -4.59 1.04
C THR A 267 -19.14 -5.23 -0.34
N LEU A 268 -18.91 -6.55 -0.45
CA LEU A 268 -19.00 -7.34 -1.68
C LEU A 268 -20.45 -7.57 -2.10
N HIS A 269 -21.16 -6.50 -2.43
CA HIS A 269 -22.58 -6.54 -2.75
C HIS A 269 -22.92 -5.65 -3.97
N PRO A 270 -23.84 -6.07 -4.87
CA PRO A 270 -24.21 -5.28 -6.05
C PRO A 270 -24.71 -3.87 -5.71
N ARG A 271 -25.48 -3.67 -4.63
CA ARG A 271 -25.93 -2.33 -4.21
C ARG A 271 -24.78 -1.38 -3.85
N VAL A 272 -23.61 -1.90 -3.46
CA VAL A 272 -22.41 -1.09 -3.24
C VAL A 272 -21.66 -0.91 -4.56
N HIS A 273 -21.29 -2.00 -5.22
CA HIS A 273 -20.45 -1.95 -6.41
C HIS A 273 -21.13 -1.33 -7.63
N ALA A 274 -22.45 -1.51 -7.83
CA ALA A 274 -23.19 -0.81 -8.88
C ALA A 274 -23.21 0.71 -8.63
N GLY A 275 -23.37 1.12 -7.36
CA GLY A 275 -23.30 2.53 -6.98
C GLY A 275 -21.91 3.15 -7.23
N VAL A 276 -20.85 2.35 -7.18
CA VAL A 276 -19.48 2.79 -7.48
C VAL A 276 -19.12 2.68 -8.97
N LEU A 277 -19.58 1.64 -9.67
CA LEU A 277 -19.13 1.29 -11.03
C LEU A 277 -19.99 1.88 -12.15
N ALA A 278 -21.22 2.32 -11.86
CA ALA A 278 -22.09 2.89 -12.86
C ALA A 278 -21.43 4.12 -13.51
N ASP A 279 -21.14 4.03 -14.81
CA ASP A 279 -20.71 5.19 -15.57
C ASP A 279 -21.87 6.17 -15.73
N LEU A 280 -21.87 7.25 -14.94
CA LEU A 280 -22.97 8.22 -14.92
C LEU A 280 -23.04 9.06 -16.21
N ARG A 281 -22.07 8.95 -17.11
CA ARG A 281 -22.14 9.55 -18.46
C ARG A 281 -23.00 8.71 -19.40
N ASN A 282 -23.24 7.44 -19.08
CA ASN A 282 -24.08 6.52 -19.85
C ASN A 282 -25.52 6.52 -19.32
N ASP A 283 -26.48 6.85 -20.18
CA ASP A 283 -27.91 6.86 -19.89
C ASP A 283 -28.41 5.50 -19.38
N ASP A 284 -28.05 4.41 -20.06
CA ASP A 284 -28.48 3.05 -19.71
C ASP A 284 -28.08 2.67 -18.28
N HIS A 285 -26.88 3.05 -17.85
CA HIS A 285 -26.43 2.79 -16.48
C HIS A 285 -27.23 3.60 -15.46
N ARG A 286 -27.56 4.86 -15.77
CA ARG A 286 -28.40 5.70 -14.90
C ARG A 286 -29.80 5.11 -14.76
N GLU A 287 -30.35 4.56 -15.85
CA GLU A 287 -31.65 3.89 -15.86
C GLU A 287 -31.64 2.61 -15.01
N GLN A 288 -30.61 1.79 -15.16
CA GLN A 288 -30.42 0.58 -14.33
C GLN A 288 -30.33 0.91 -12.84
N LEU A 289 -29.59 1.96 -12.46
CA LEU A 289 -29.53 2.43 -11.07
C LEU A 289 -30.90 2.87 -10.56
N ALA A 290 -31.65 3.64 -11.36
CA ALA A 290 -32.99 4.11 -10.99
C ALA A 290 -33.97 2.94 -10.82
N ALA A 291 -33.98 1.99 -11.75
CA ALA A 291 -34.83 0.80 -11.69
C ALA A 291 -34.51 -0.09 -10.47
N ALA A 292 -33.24 -0.20 -10.09
CA ALA A 292 -32.81 -0.97 -8.92
C ALA A 292 -32.91 -0.21 -7.58
N ALA A 293 -33.32 1.06 -7.61
CA ALA A 293 -33.27 1.97 -6.47
C ALA A 293 -31.88 2.00 -5.80
N ILE A 294 -30.83 2.12 -6.62
CA ILE A 294 -29.43 2.18 -6.15
C ILE A 294 -28.90 3.60 -6.35
N ALA A 295 -28.54 4.24 -5.25
CA ALA A 295 -27.90 5.53 -5.26
C ALA A 295 -26.38 5.42 -5.51
N PRO A 296 -25.81 6.23 -6.42
CA PRO A 296 -24.38 6.20 -6.73
C PRO A 296 -23.53 6.81 -5.61
N PHE A 297 -22.24 6.49 -5.62
CA PHE A 297 -21.22 7.11 -4.76
C PHE A 297 -20.38 8.10 -5.56
N GLU A 298 -20.11 9.28 -4.98
CA GLU A 298 -19.19 10.26 -5.55
C GLU A 298 -17.77 10.10 -5.00
N LEU A 299 -17.65 9.51 -3.80
CA LEU A 299 -16.39 9.42 -3.08
C LEU A 299 -16.28 8.07 -2.36
N VAL A 300 -15.10 7.43 -2.45
CA VAL A 300 -14.77 6.16 -1.80
C VAL A 300 -13.45 6.32 -1.06
N VAL A 301 -13.49 6.23 0.27
CA VAL A 301 -12.34 6.35 1.19
C VAL A 301 -12.01 4.99 1.76
N VAL A 302 -10.90 4.39 1.33
CA VAL A 302 -10.52 3.05 1.76
C VAL A 302 -9.01 2.97 1.90
N ASN A 303 -8.52 2.69 3.10
CA ASN A 303 -7.16 2.19 3.30
C ASN A 303 -7.25 0.75 3.84
N LEU A 304 -6.32 -0.09 3.41
CA LEU A 304 -6.37 -1.54 3.56
C LEU A 304 -5.97 -1.99 4.97
N TYR A 305 -6.25 -3.25 5.29
CA TYR A 305 -5.69 -3.88 6.49
C TYR A 305 -4.16 -3.85 6.44
N PRO A 306 -3.48 -3.67 7.59
CA PRO A 306 -2.05 -3.43 7.64
C PRO A 306 -1.24 -4.72 7.46
N PHE A 307 -1.52 -5.50 6.40
CA PHE A 307 -0.86 -6.78 6.09
C PHE A 307 0.67 -6.68 6.14
N ALA A 308 1.24 -5.60 5.60
CA ALA A 308 2.68 -5.35 5.63
C ALA A 308 3.23 -5.28 7.07
N ALA A 309 2.54 -4.55 7.96
CA ALA A 309 2.92 -4.47 9.36
C ALA A 309 2.67 -5.79 10.09
N ALA A 310 1.61 -6.52 9.71
CA ALA A 310 1.32 -7.83 10.27
C ALA A 310 2.42 -8.86 9.94
N ALA A 311 2.88 -8.90 8.69
CA ALA A 311 3.95 -9.80 8.25
C ALA A 311 5.30 -9.55 8.96
N GLU A 312 5.52 -8.31 9.41
CA GLU A 312 6.70 -7.88 10.17
C GLU A 312 6.61 -8.21 11.68
N ARG A 313 5.44 -8.60 12.19
CA ARG A 313 5.29 -8.98 13.61
C ARG A 313 6.09 -10.26 13.90
N PRO A 314 7.01 -10.24 14.90
CA PRO A 314 7.70 -11.45 15.32
C PRO A 314 6.72 -12.53 15.79
N GLY A 315 6.87 -13.74 15.28
CA GLY A 315 6.09 -14.90 15.71
C GLY A 315 4.63 -14.97 15.24
N ILE A 316 4.19 -14.11 14.33
CA ILE A 316 2.84 -14.22 13.73
C ILE A 316 2.68 -15.58 13.04
N SER A 317 1.54 -16.24 13.27
CA SER A 317 1.21 -17.50 12.60
C SER A 317 0.73 -17.28 11.16
N LEU A 318 0.76 -18.33 10.33
CA LEU A 318 0.21 -18.27 8.97
C LEU A 318 -1.28 -17.91 8.97
N ASP A 319 -2.07 -18.50 9.87
CA ASP A 319 -3.52 -18.25 9.94
C ASP A 319 -3.83 -16.79 10.31
N GLU A 320 -3.13 -16.24 11.31
CA GLU A 320 -3.26 -14.82 11.66
C GLU A 320 -2.86 -13.90 10.50
N LEU A 321 -1.81 -14.26 9.76
CA LEU A 321 -1.39 -13.47 8.58
C LEU A 321 -2.42 -13.54 7.46
N ILE A 322 -3.09 -14.68 7.25
CA ILE A 322 -4.16 -14.84 6.26
C ILE A 322 -5.38 -13.98 6.59
N GLU A 323 -5.74 -13.83 7.87
CA GLU A 323 -6.86 -12.94 8.28
C GLU A 323 -6.60 -11.45 7.97
N GLU A 324 -5.33 -11.05 7.82
CA GLU A 324 -4.93 -9.68 7.46
C GLU A 324 -5.01 -9.40 5.95
N ILE A 325 -5.40 -10.40 5.14
CA ILE A 325 -5.65 -10.25 3.70
C ILE A 325 -7.05 -9.67 3.47
N ASP A 326 -7.09 -8.40 3.09
CA ASP A 326 -8.32 -7.69 2.78
C ASP A 326 -8.82 -8.02 1.36
N ILE A 327 -10.09 -8.43 1.26
CA ILE A 327 -10.76 -8.72 0.00
C ILE A 327 -11.67 -7.57 -0.43
N GLY A 328 -12.45 -7.03 0.52
CA GLY A 328 -13.43 -5.99 0.26
C GLY A 328 -12.78 -4.64 -0.07
N GLY A 329 -11.69 -4.30 0.62
CA GLY A 329 -10.93 -3.08 0.42
C GLY A 329 -10.38 -2.95 -1.00
N PRO A 330 -9.55 -3.89 -1.50
CA PRO A 330 -9.03 -3.82 -2.86
C PRO A 330 -10.14 -3.86 -3.91
N GLY A 331 -11.21 -4.62 -3.67
CA GLY A 331 -12.40 -4.64 -4.53
C GLY A 331 -13.03 -3.27 -4.71
N LEU A 332 -13.24 -2.52 -3.61
CA LEU A 332 -13.78 -1.17 -3.62
C LEU A 332 -12.83 -0.16 -4.27
N ILE A 333 -11.54 -0.21 -3.90
CA ILE A 333 -10.52 0.70 -4.44
C ILE A 333 -10.44 0.57 -5.96
N ARG A 334 -10.34 -0.66 -6.47
CA ARG A 334 -10.27 -0.92 -7.91
C ARG A 334 -11.54 -0.50 -8.65
N ALA A 335 -12.71 -0.74 -8.04
CA ALA A 335 -13.98 -0.32 -8.61
C ALA A 335 -14.09 1.21 -8.74
N ALA A 336 -13.74 1.94 -7.68
CA ALA A 336 -13.76 3.40 -7.67
C ALA A 336 -12.71 4.00 -8.63
N ALA A 337 -11.48 3.47 -8.63
CA ALA A 337 -10.42 3.90 -9.54
C ALA A 337 -10.78 3.68 -11.02
N LYS A 338 -11.40 2.53 -11.35
CA LYS A 338 -11.91 2.24 -12.71
C LYS A 338 -12.93 3.30 -13.15
N ASN A 339 -13.81 3.74 -12.25
CA ASN A 339 -14.84 4.73 -12.54
C ASN A 339 -14.43 6.17 -12.17
N SER A 340 -13.14 6.51 -12.28
CA SER A 340 -12.61 7.85 -11.94
C SER A 340 -13.19 9.02 -12.75
N ALA A 341 -13.89 8.71 -13.84
CA ALA A 341 -14.73 9.66 -14.55
C ALA A 341 -15.82 10.26 -13.64
N ASN A 342 -16.36 9.45 -12.71
CA ASN A 342 -17.49 9.79 -11.85
C ASN A 342 -17.17 9.74 -10.34
N VAL A 343 -16.19 8.92 -9.92
CA VAL A 343 -15.91 8.63 -8.50
C VAL A 343 -14.51 9.11 -8.10
N THR A 344 -14.39 9.74 -6.94
CA THR A 344 -13.10 10.05 -6.32
C THR A 344 -12.72 8.94 -5.35
N VAL A 345 -11.61 8.25 -5.61
CA VAL A 345 -11.05 7.25 -4.68
C VAL A 345 -9.96 7.89 -3.83
N VAL A 346 -9.93 7.60 -2.52
CA VAL A 346 -8.93 8.11 -1.58
C VAL A 346 -8.39 6.96 -0.75
N THR A 347 -7.10 6.65 -0.93
CA THR A 347 -6.45 5.50 -0.26
C THR A 347 -5.47 5.88 0.85
N SER A 348 -5.20 7.17 1.04
CA SER A 348 -4.24 7.67 2.03
C SER A 348 -4.80 8.89 2.78
N PRO A 349 -4.63 8.96 4.11
CA PRO A 349 -4.95 10.16 4.90
C PRO A 349 -4.27 11.44 4.40
N GLY A 350 -3.07 11.32 3.80
CA GLY A 350 -2.33 12.46 3.25
C GLY A 350 -3.01 13.17 2.07
N ARG A 351 -4.15 12.66 1.59
CA ARG A 351 -4.97 13.25 0.52
C ARG A 351 -6.22 13.95 1.02
N TYR A 352 -6.59 13.81 2.29
CA TYR A 352 -7.84 14.36 2.83
C TYR A 352 -7.94 15.87 2.61
N ASP A 353 -6.89 16.62 2.93
CA ASP A 353 -6.88 18.07 2.77
C ASP A 353 -7.03 18.51 1.31
N SER A 354 -6.30 17.86 0.38
CA SER A 354 -6.41 18.20 -1.05
C SER A 354 -7.80 17.96 -1.61
N VAL A 355 -8.51 16.93 -1.11
CA VAL A 355 -9.88 16.63 -1.51
C VAL A 355 -10.85 17.64 -0.92
N LEU A 356 -10.73 17.96 0.38
CA LEU A 356 -11.59 18.98 1.00
C LEU A 356 -11.40 20.37 0.38
N GLN A 357 -10.18 20.74 0.01
CA GLN A 357 -9.90 22.01 -0.65
C GLN A 357 -10.67 22.18 -1.97
N GLU A 358 -10.77 21.13 -2.78
CA GLU A 358 -11.57 21.18 -4.02
C GLU A 358 -13.09 21.14 -3.76
N LEU A 359 -13.52 20.60 -2.61
CA LEU A 359 -14.93 20.58 -2.20
C LEU A 359 -15.38 21.85 -1.47
N ALA A 360 -14.45 22.66 -0.93
CA ALA A 360 -14.72 23.84 -0.10
C ALA A 360 -15.25 25.08 -0.87
N SER A 361 -15.83 24.90 -2.06
CA SER A 361 -16.33 26.00 -2.89
C SER A 361 -17.67 26.56 -2.39
N GLN A 362 -18.02 27.80 -2.77
CA GLN A 362 -19.36 28.37 -2.53
C GLN A 362 -20.47 27.68 -3.34
N ASP A 363 -20.12 26.87 -4.33
CA ASP A 363 -21.06 26.02 -5.06
C ASP A 363 -21.30 24.72 -4.28
N ALA A 364 -22.55 24.52 -3.85
CA ALA A 364 -23.02 23.31 -3.18
C ALA A 364 -22.88 22.04 -4.06
N ARG A 365 -22.62 22.19 -5.36
CA ARG A 365 -22.35 21.10 -6.31
C ARG A 365 -20.89 20.93 -6.68
N ALA A 366 -19.95 21.54 -5.96
CA ALA A 366 -18.53 21.33 -6.21
C ALA A 366 -18.16 19.85 -6.17
N THR A 367 -17.42 19.42 -7.19
CA THR A 367 -16.86 18.07 -7.30
C THR A 367 -15.35 18.18 -7.40
N VAL A 368 -14.65 17.15 -6.94
CA VAL A 368 -13.19 17.01 -7.11
C VAL A 368 -12.87 17.04 -8.61
N ALA A 369 -11.93 17.87 -9.06
CA ALA A 369 -11.63 18.07 -10.46
C ALA A 369 -11.16 16.77 -11.15
N PRO A 370 -11.45 16.56 -12.45
CA PRO A 370 -11.04 15.36 -13.17
C PRO A 370 -9.54 15.06 -13.09
N GLY A 371 -8.70 16.10 -13.03
CA GLY A 371 -7.26 15.97 -12.87
C GLY A 371 -6.86 15.28 -11.55
N LEU A 372 -7.40 15.76 -10.43
CA LEU A 372 -7.13 15.15 -9.11
C LEU A 372 -7.77 13.76 -9.02
N ARG A 373 -9.01 13.57 -9.49
CA ARG A 373 -9.66 12.23 -9.52
C ARG A 373 -8.83 11.21 -10.31
N GLY A 374 -8.33 11.58 -11.48
CA GLY A 374 -7.49 10.72 -12.31
C GLY A 374 -6.16 10.40 -11.64
N ALA A 375 -5.51 11.38 -11.01
CA ALA A 375 -4.26 11.18 -10.27
C ALA A 375 -4.45 10.23 -9.07
N LEU A 376 -5.53 10.41 -8.30
CA LEU A 376 -5.88 9.54 -7.18
C LEU A 376 -6.24 8.11 -7.64
N ALA A 377 -6.84 7.94 -8.82
CA ALA A 377 -7.08 6.62 -9.39
C ALA A 377 -5.79 5.88 -9.76
N VAL A 378 -4.78 6.60 -10.27
CA VAL A 378 -3.43 6.03 -10.50
C VAL A 378 -2.78 5.65 -9.17
N GLU A 379 -2.90 6.49 -8.15
CA GLU A 379 -2.41 6.20 -6.79
C GLU A 379 -3.09 4.94 -6.20
N ALA A 380 -4.41 4.82 -6.37
CA ALA A 380 -5.20 3.68 -5.93
C ALA A 380 -4.77 2.36 -6.59
N PHE A 381 -4.54 2.33 -7.90
CA PHE A 381 -4.04 1.12 -8.57
C PHE A 381 -2.61 0.77 -8.15
N ARG A 382 -1.74 1.76 -7.93
CA ARG A 382 -0.40 1.53 -7.36
C ARG A 382 -0.49 0.95 -5.96
N HIS A 383 -1.42 1.44 -5.13
CA HIS A 383 -1.64 0.94 -3.78
C HIS A 383 -2.06 -0.53 -3.77
N THR A 384 -3.04 -0.93 -4.59
CA THR A 384 -3.46 -2.35 -4.66
C THR A 384 -2.39 -3.24 -5.28
N ALA A 385 -1.63 -2.74 -6.28
CA ALA A 385 -0.52 -3.51 -6.86
C ALA A 385 0.60 -3.77 -5.83
N ALA A 386 0.94 -2.77 -5.01
CA ALA A 386 1.91 -2.93 -3.92
C ALA A 386 1.40 -3.89 -2.84
N TYR A 387 0.11 -3.82 -2.50
CA TYR A 387 -0.53 -4.71 -1.53
C TYR A 387 -0.48 -6.19 -1.97
N ASP A 388 -0.91 -6.48 -3.19
CA ASP A 388 -0.90 -7.84 -3.74
C ASP A 388 0.53 -8.39 -3.87
N ALA A 389 1.48 -7.54 -4.30
CA ALA A 389 2.87 -7.93 -4.40
C ALA A 389 3.49 -8.24 -3.01
N ARG A 390 3.09 -7.50 -1.97
CA ARG A 390 3.50 -7.80 -0.58
C ARG A 390 2.96 -9.15 -0.13
N ILE A 391 1.70 -9.48 -0.41
CA ILE A 391 1.11 -10.79 -0.09
C ILE A 391 1.89 -11.91 -0.80
N ALA A 392 2.14 -11.76 -2.10
CA ALA A 392 2.86 -12.76 -2.90
C ALA A 392 4.29 -13.01 -2.38
N ASN A 393 4.97 -11.97 -1.89
CA ASN A 393 6.33 -12.08 -1.35
C ASN A 393 6.40 -12.72 0.04
N GLU A 394 5.36 -12.55 0.88
CA GLU A 394 5.38 -13.00 2.29
C GLU A 394 4.88 -14.44 2.48
N LEU A 395 3.87 -14.86 1.71
CA LEU A 395 3.22 -16.16 1.90
C LEU A 395 4.19 -17.36 1.78
N PRO A 396 5.14 -17.43 0.84
CA PRO A 396 6.05 -18.57 0.75
C PRO A 396 6.91 -18.78 2.00
N CYS A 397 7.35 -17.69 2.65
CA CYS A 397 8.03 -17.70 3.95
C CYS A 397 7.13 -18.28 5.03
N ALA A 398 5.91 -17.74 5.14
CA ALA A 398 4.97 -18.11 6.19
C ALA A 398 4.50 -19.57 6.06
N MET A 399 4.29 -20.05 4.83
CA MET A 399 3.94 -21.45 4.53
C MET A 399 5.04 -22.43 4.93
N ASP A 400 6.30 -22.13 4.61
CA ASP A 400 7.44 -22.95 5.04
C ASP A 400 7.58 -22.96 6.56
N GLY A 401 7.44 -21.79 7.22
CA GLY A 401 7.45 -21.70 8.68
C GLY A 401 6.31 -22.48 9.36
N ALA A 402 5.19 -22.68 8.66
CA ALA A 402 4.07 -23.52 9.09
C ALA A 402 4.22 -25.00 8.70
N GLY A 403 5.32 -25.40 8.04
CA GLY A 403 5.56 -26.76 7.61
C GLY A 403 4.69 -27.22 6.44
N ILE A 404 4.17 -26.29 5.63
CA ILE A 404 3.38 -26.61 4.43
C ILE A 404 4.35 -26.92 3.28
N PRO A 405 4.41 -28.16 2.78
CA PRO A 405 5.31 -28.52 1.70
C PRO A 405 4.85 -27.85 0.40
N LEU A 406 5.76 -27.13 -0.25
CA LEU A 406 5.57 -26.57 -1.58
C LEU A 406 6.24 -27.47 -2.63
N PRO A 407 5.63 -27.64 -3.82
CA PRO A 407 6.18 -28.46 -4.88
C PRO A 407 7.46 -27.85 -5.48
N ASP A 408 8.43 -28.71 -5.84
CA ASP A 408 9.64 -28.33 -6.59
C ASP A 408 9.36 -28.30 -8.09
N GLU A 409 8.51 -27.36 -8.52
CA GLU A 409 8.24 -27.10 -9.94
C GLU A 409 8.81 -25.73 -10.35
N PRO A 410 9.50 -25.62 -11.50
CA PRO A 410 10.10 -24.37 -11.96
C PRO A 410 9.12 -23.19 -11.92
N GLY A 411 9.57 -22.08 -11.35
CA GLY A 411 8.78 -20.86 -11.20
C GLY A 411 7.80 -20.85 -10.02
N LEU A 412 7.54 -21.99 -9.37
CA LEU A 412 6.82 -22.01 -8.09
C LEU A 412 7.74 -21.62 -6.93
N PRO A 413 7.18 -21.07 -5.83
CA PRO A 413 8.00 -20.70 -4.68
C PRO A 413 8.72 -21.93 -4.10
N ARG A 414 10.00 -21.76 -3.72
CA ARG A 414 10.89 -22.80 -3.17
C ARG A 414 11.42 -23.86 -4.14
N SER A 415 11.09 -23.76 -5.42
CA SER A 415 11.70 -24.67 -6.40
C SER A 415 13.17 -24.37 -6.65
N THR A 416 13.88 -25.34 -7.22
CA THR A 416 15.29 -25.22 -7.63
C THR A 416 15.48 -24.09 -8.65
N ASP A 417 14.50 -23.90 -9.54
CA ASP A 417 14.41 -22.74 -10.43
C ASP A 417 13.40 -21.72 -9.90
N GLN A 418 13.89 -20.87 -9.00
CA GLN A 418 13.14 -19.86 -8.28
C GLN A 418 12.67 -18.66 -9.13
N TYR A 419 12.88 -18.66 -10.46
CA TYR A 419 12.50 -17.56 -11.33
C TYR A 419 11.13 -17.83 -12.00
N PRO A 420 10.05 -17.11 -11.62
CA PRO A 420 8.74 -17.30 -12.23
C PRO A 420 8.66 -16.71 -13.64
N ASP A 421 7.72 -17.23 -14.45
CA ASP A 421 7.37 -16.67 -15.77
C ASP A 421 6.99 -15.17 -15.70
N SER A 422 6.45 -14.73 -14.56
CA SER A 422 6.15 -13.33 -14.28
C SER A 422 6.77 -12.93 -12.94
N LEU A 423 7.78 -12.06 -12.99
CA LEU A 423 8.44 -11.51 -11.81
C LEU A 423 7.84 -10.16 -11.42
N THR A 424 7.26 -10.09 -10.23
CA THR A 424 6.77 -8.83 -9.65
C THR A 424 7.79 -8.29 -8.65
N VAL A 425 8.32 -7.09 -8.92
CA VAL A 425 9.29 -6.43 -8.01
C VAL A 425 8.59 -5.25 -7.33
N ALA A 426 8.23 -5.44 -6.06
CA ALA A 426 7.59 -4.40 -5.26
C ALA A 426 8.63 -3.45 -4.66
N LEU A 427 8.51 -2.17 -4.99
CA LEU A 427 9.41 -1.11 -4.55
C LEU A 427 8.61 0.04 -3.94
N GLU A 428 9.00 0.47 -2.74
CA GLU A 428 8.45 1.66 -2.10
C GLU A 428 9.47 2.79 -2.10
N LYS A 429 9.03 3.99 -2.49
CA LYS A 429 9.90 5.15 -2.55
C LYS A 429 10.21 5.62 -1.12
N VAL A 430 11.49 5.83 -0.83
CA VAL A 430 11.94 6.44 0.44
C VAL A 430 12.14 7.93 0.25
N GLU A 431 12.92 8.33 -0.75
CA GLU A 431 13.26 9.74 -0.97
C GLU A 431 13.48 10.05 -2.47
N THR A 432 13.26 11.30 -2.86
CA THR A 432 13.83 11.84 -4.11
C THR A 432 15.30 12.19 -3.83
N LEU A 433 16.21 11.69 -4.66
CA LEU A 433 17.63 12.01 -4.56
C LEU A 433 17.91 13.34 -5.26
N ARG A 434 19.03 13.98 -4.90
CA ARG A 434 19.42 15.28 -5.46
C ARG A 434 19.48 15.29 -6.99
N TYR A 435 19.97 14.19 -7.57
CA TYR A 435 20.04 13.86 -8.99
C TYR A 435 20.50 12.39 -9.13
N GLY A 436 20.53 11.84 -10.35
CA GLY A 436 21.02 10.51 -10.70
C GLY A 436 22.55 10.39 -10.65
N GLU A 437 23.16 9.60 -11.51
CA GLU A 437 24.64 9.56 -11.59
C GLU A 437 25.22 10.93 -11.94
N ASN A 438 24.47 11.71 -12.73
CA ASN A 438 24.83 13.04 -13.20
C ASN A 438 23.75 14.09 -12.88
N PRO A 439 24.10 15.38 -12.73
CA PRO A 439 23.16 16.44 -12.31
C PRO A 439 21.90 16.63 -13.15
N HIS A 440 21.94 16.30 -14.45
CA HIS A 440 20.80 16.45 -15.35
C HIS A 440 19.80 15.27 -15.28
N GLN A 441 20.14 14.21 -14.56
CA GLN A 441 19.31 13.02 -14.38
C GLN A 441 18.51 13.15 -13.09
N LEU A 442 17.21 12.87 -13.12
CA LEU A 442 16.40 12.78 -11.91
C LEU A 442 16.54 11.38 -11.29
N ALA A 443 16.51 11.28 -9.97
CA ALA A 443 16.58 9.99 -9.29
C ALA A 443 15.80 9.95 -7.98
N ALA A 444 15.50 8.75 -7.54
CA ALA A 444 14.87 8.46 -6.26
C ALA A 444 15.40 7.14 -5.71
N ARG A 445 15.44 7.03 -4.40
CA ARG A 445 15.78 5.78 -3.70
C ARG A 445 14.50 5.04 -3.35
N TYR A 446 14.47 3.76 -3.69
CA TYR A 446 13.38 2.85 -3.35
C TYR A 446 13.92 1.71 -2.47
N VAL A 447 13.06 1.15 -1.64
CA VAL A 447 13.33 -0.06 -0.86
C VAL A 447 12.43 -1.20 -1.31
N ARG A 448 12.95 -2.42 -1.29
CA ARG A 448 12.13 -3.63 -1.47
C ARG A 448 11.27 -3.85 -0.23
N VAL A 449 10.05 -4.30 -0.43
CA VAL A 449 9.11 -4.60 0.65
C VAL A 449 8.91 -6.10 0.83
N GLY A 450 8.90 -6.57 2.07
CA GLY A 450 8.69 -7.96 2.45
C GLY A 450 9.86 -8.65 3.14
N ARG A 451 9.63 -9.84 3.70
CA ARG A 451 10.70 -10.73 4.19
C ARG A 451 11.69 -11.05 3.06
N GLY A 452 12.98 -11.11 3.41
CA GLY A 452 14.06 -11.28 2.44
C GLY A 452 14.53 -9.98 1.78
N ALA A 453 14.15 -8.81 2.32
CA ALA A 453 14.82 -7.55 2.00
C ALA A 453 16.33 -7.70 2.18
N GLU A 454 17.09 -7.34 1.15
CA GLU A 454 18.55 -7.46 1.18
C GLU A 454 19.14 -6.67 2.34
N ARG A 455 20.09 -7.27 3.06
CA ARG A 455 20.86 -6.56 4.08
C ARG A 455 21.70 -5.46 3.45
N GLY A 456 21.79 -4.32 4.12
CA GLY A 456 22.71 -3.27 3.74
C GLY A 456 22.33 -1.92 4.33
N PRO A 457 23.13 -0.88 4.07
CA PRO A 457 23.00 0.45 4.68
C PRO A 457 21.72 1.20 4.30
N PHE A 458 21.00 0.73 3.28
CA PHE A 458 19.76 1.33 2.79
C PHE A 458 18.59 0.34 2.74
N ALA A 459 18.70 -0.78 3.47
CA ALA A 459 17.63 -1.75 3.61
C ALA A 459 16.46 -1.18 4.43
N SER A 460 16.75 -0.29 5.37
CA SER A 460 15.75 0.43 6.17
C SER A 460 15.33 1.76 5.52
N ARG A 461 14.27 2.34 6.07
CA ARG A 461 13.77 3.68 5.69
C ARG A 461 14.40 4.80 6.50
N GLU A 462 15.36 4.48 7.36
CA GLU A 462 15.99 5.46 8.24
C GLU A 462 16.82 6.44 7.41
N GLU A 463 16.81 7.70 7.84
CA GLU A 463 17.65 8.74 7.27
C GLU A 463 19.07 8.65 7.88
N PRO A 464 20.11 9.15 7.19
CA PRO A 464 21.42 9.31 7.79
C PRO A 464 21.35 10.11 9.10
N LEU A 465 22.17 9.74 10.08
CA LEU A 465 22.18 10.40 11.41
C LEU A 465 22.56 11.89 11.34
N GLN A 466 23.26 12.29 10.28
CA GLN A 466 23.61 13.67 9.97
C GLN A 466 23.96 13.81 8.49
N GLY A 467 24.23 15.04 8.06
CA GLY A 467 24.83 15.34 6.77
C GLY A 467 23.87 15.99 5.77
N LYS A 468 24.38 16.24 4.56
CA LYS A 468 23.57 16.72 3.43
C LYS A 468 22.68 15.60 2.87
N ALA A 469 21.64 15.96 2.13
CA ALA A 469 20.84 15.00 1.35
C ALA A 469 21.72 14.09 0.48
N LEU A 470 21.36 12.80 0.38
CA LEU A 470 22.11 11.80 -0.38
C LEU A 470 22.05 12.08 -1.89
N SER A 471 23.15 11.83 -2.58
CA SER A 471 23.18 11.69 -4.04
C SER A 471 23.11 10.22 -4.45
N TYR A 472 22.77 9.95 -5.71
CA TYR A 472 22.79 8.59 -6.27
C TYR A 472 24.15 7.89 -6.07
N ASN A 473 25.25 8.60 -6.35
CA ASN A 473 26.59 8.04 -6.20
C ASN A 473 26.95 7.79 -4.74
N ASN A 474 26.45 8.58 -3.79
CA ASN A 474 26.63 8.28 -2.36
C ASN A 474 25.99 6.94 -2.00
N VAL A 475 24.79 6.64 -2.53
CA VAL A 475 24.10 5.37 -2.29
C VAL A 475 24.87 4.19 -2.89
N LEU A 476 25.36 4.33 -4.13
CA LEU A 476 26.20 3.31 -4.78
C LEU A 476 27.48 3.04 -3.99
N ASP A 477 28.24 4.09 -3.67
CA ASP A 477 29.54 3.96 -3.00
C ASP A 477 29.39 3.45 -1.56
N ALA A 478 28.37 3.89 -0.82
CA ALA A 478 28.08 3.38 0.52
C ALA A 478 27.65 1.91 0.51
N THR A 479 26.86 1.49 -0.49
CA THR A 479 26.49 0.08 -0.67
C THR A 479 27.71 -0.78 -1.02
N ALA A 480 28.61 -0.28 -1.86
CA ALA A 480 29.86 -0.95 -2.20
C ALA A 480 30.81 -1.06 -0.99
N ALA A 481 30.99 0.04 -0.24
CA ALA A 481 31.79 0.07 0.99
C ALA A 481 31.24 -0.90 2.04
N ALA A 482 29.93 -0.89 2.29
CA ALA A 482 29.30 -1.82 3.24
C ALA A 482 29.42 -3.29 2.78
N SER A 483 29.27 -3.56 1.47
CA SER A 483 29.38 -4.92 0.94
C SER A 483 30.80 -5.47 1.04
N LEU A 484 31.82 -4.64 0.75
CA LEU A 484 33.22 -4.98 0.99
C LEU A 484 33.52 -5.14 2.48
N ALA A 485 33.05 -4.22 3.33
CA ALA A 485 33.25 -4.31 4.78
C ALA A 485 32.67 -5.61 5.37
N ARG A 486 31.52 -6.08 4.88
CA ARG A 486 30.94 -7.37 5.31
C ARG A 486 31.79 -8.58 4.93
N SER A 487 32.57 -8.50 3.85
CA SER A 487 33.51 -9.56 3.50
C SER A 487 34.80 -9.48 4.32
N LEU A 488 35.03 -8.43 5.11
CA LEU A 488 36.24 -8.30 5.93
C LEU A 488 36.15 -9.05 7.27
N ARG A 489 37.29 -9.59 7.72
CA ARG A 489 37.46 -10.33 8.97
C ARG A 489 38.02 -9.41 10.05
N GLY A 490 37.41 -9.43 11.23
CA GLY A 490 37.87 -8.62 12.38
C GLY A 490 37.61 -7.12 12.25
N PRO A 491 38.24 -6.28 13.09
CA PRO A 491 38.26 -4.82 12.94
C PRO A 491 38.91 -4.43 11.61
N ALA A 492 38.12 -3.80 10.74
CA ALA A 492 38.54 -3.53 9.38
C ALA A 492 37.92 -2.24 8.85
N CYS A 493 38.62 -1.64 7.90
CA CYS A 493 38.22 -0.43 7.21
C CYS A 493 38.37 -0.65 5.70
N VAL A 494 37.38 -0.20 4.93
CA VAL A 494 37.45 -0.07 3.48
C VAL A 494 37.07 1.35 3.07
N ILE A 495 37.81 1.91 2.12
CA ILE A 495 37.59 3.22 1.53
C ILE A 495 37.28 2.98 0.05
N VAL A 496 36.11 3.42 -0.37
CA VAL A 496 35.58 3.25 -1.72
C VAL A 496 35.47 4.59 -2.42
N LYS A 497 35.74 4.58 -3.72
CA LYS A 497 35.44 5.69 -4.63
C LYS A 497 34.99 5.14 -5.97
N HIS A 498 33.84 5.59 -6.46
CA HIS A 498 33.25 5.10 -7.72
C HIS A 498 33.13 3.57 -7.72
N THR A 499 32.57 3.03 -6.64
CA THR A 499 32.32 1.60 -6.35
C THR A 499 33.54 0.70 -6.21
N ASN A 500 34.76 1.23 -6.37
CA ASN A 500 36.01 0.48 -6.29
C ASN A 500 36.77 0.78 -4.97
N PRO A 501 37.42 -0.22 -4.33
CA PRO A 501 38.20 -0.01 -3.12
C PRO A 501 39.52 0.70 -3.43
N CYS A 502 39.69 1.96 -2.99
CA CYS A 502 40.98 2.64 -3.08
C CYS A 502 41.88 2.37 -1.87
N GLY A 503 41.30 2.01 -0.73
CA GLY A 503 42.03 1.62 0.48
C GLY A 503 41.28 0.54 1.25
N ALA A 504 41.99 -0.41 1.85
CA ALA A 504 41.38 -1.40 2.74
C ALA A 504 42.44 -1.97 3.69
N ALA A 505 42.04 -2.29 4.92
CA ALA A 505 42.92 -3.00 5.85
C ALA A 505 42.14 -3.75 6.94
N GLU A 506 42.74 -4.84 7.42
CA GLU A 506 42.32 -5.59 8.60
C GLU A 506 43.40 -5.45 9.69
N ARG A 507 42.99 -5.12 10.92
CA ARG A 507 43.89 -4.91 12.05
C ARG A 507 43.25 -5.42 13.35
N THR A 508 43.95 -5.24 14.47
CA THR A 508 43.42 -5.60 15.79
C THR A 508 42.53 -4.50 16.39
N GLY A 509 42.70 -3.25 15.94
CA GLY A 509 41.86 -2.11 16.30
C GLY A 509 41.36 -1.35 15.06
N LEU A 510 40.22 -0.66 15.21
CA LEU A 510 39.59 0.06 14.09
C LEU A 510 40.40 1.30 13.66
N LEU A 511 41.04 1.99 14.60
CA LEU A 511 41.92 3.14 14.29
C LEU A 511 43.13 2.70 13.45
N GLU A 512 43.79 1.61 13.84
CA GLU A 512 44.90 1.03 13.06
C GLU A 512 44.43 0.62 11.66
N ALA A 513 43.23 0.04 11.56
CA ALA A 513 42.65 -0.35 10.27
C ALA A 513 42.39 0.88 9.38
N TRP A 514 41.87 1.97 9.96
CA TRP A 514 41.69 3.23 9.24
C TRP A 514 43.02 3.80 8.73
N ASP A 515 44.02 3.94 9.60
CA ASP A 515 45.32 4.50 9.23
C ASP A 515 46.00 3.67 8.13
N ALA A 516 45.93 2.34 8.26
CA ALA A 516 46.44 1.43 7.25
C ALA A 516 45.66 1.55 5.94
N ALA A 517 44.32 1.54 5.95
CA ALA A 517 43.52 1.66 4.74
C ALA A 517 43.78 2.99 4.01
N LEU A 518 43.88 4.11 4.75
CA LEU A 518 44.18 5.43 4.20
C LEU A 518 45.57 5.47 3.55
N ALA A 519 46.57 4.82 4.15
CA ALA A 519 47.92 4.77 3.62
C ALA A 519 48.06 3.93 2.33
N GLY A 520 47.02 3.17 1.95
CA GLY A 520 46.99 2.44 0.68
C GLY A 520 46.90 3.37 -0.54
N ASP A 521 46.01 4.36 -0.49
CA ASP A 521 45.89 5.42 -1.52
C ASP A 521 45.23 6.69 -0.94
N PRO A 522 46.00 7.57 -0.27
CA PRO A 522 45.45 8.76 0.38
C PRO A 522 44.91 9.78 -0.61
N VAL A 523 45.41 9.78 -1.86
CA VAL A 523 44.96 10.71 -2.90
C VAL A 523 43.56 10.34 -3.37
N SER A 524 43.32 9.07 -3.67
CA SER A 524 41.97 8.62 -4.07
C SER A 524 41.00 8.61 -2.89
N ALA A 525 41.46 8.41 -1.66
CA ALA A 525 40.62 8.44 -0.47
C ALA A 525 39.95 9.82 -0.22
N PHE A 526 40.50 10.91 -0.76
CA PHE A 526 39.89 12.23 -0.67
C PHE A 526 38.51 12.26 -1.36
N GLY A 527 37.48 12.58 -0.58
CA GLY A 527 36.07 12.53 -1.00
C GLY A 527 35.50 11.11 -1.11
N GLY A 528 36.20 10.12 -0.52
CA GLY A 528 35.77 8.74 -0.52
C GLY A 528 34.61 8.45 0.44
N VAL A 529 34.12 7.22 0.36
CA VAL A 529 33.11 6.64 1.23
C VAL A 529 33.74 5.50 2.04
N VAL A 530 33.52 5.51 3.35
CA VAL A 530 34.17 4.59 4.28
C VAL A 530 33.18 3.56 4.80
N GLY A 531 33.58 2.29 4.83
CA GLY A 531 32.89 1.20 5.51
C GLY A 531 33.75 0.65 6.66
N LEU A 532 33.17 0.55 7.86
CA LEU A 532 33.83 0.07 9.08
C LEU A 532 33.09 -1.14 9.63
N THR A 533 33.83 -2.14 10.14
CA THR A 533 33.22 -3.40 10.64
C THR A 533 32.90 -3.39 12.14
N ARG A 534 33.19 -2.29 12.82
CA ARG A 534 32.96 -2.08 14.25
C ARG A 534 32.38 -0.69 14.50
N GLU A 535 31.72 -0.55 15.64
CA GLU A 535 31.21 0.73 16.12
C GLU A 535 32.31 1.80 16.16
N VAL A 536 31.95 3.02 15.82
CA VAL A 536 32.88 4.16 15.77
C VAL A 536 32.94 4.82 17.13
N ASP A 537 34.15 4.91 17.67
CA ASP A 537 34.48 5.60 18.91
C ASP A 537 35.14 6.97 18.67
N GLU A 538 35.35 7.73 19.74
CA GLU A 538 35.95 9.07 19.68
C GLU A 538 37.35 9.12 19.01
N PRO A 539 38.32 8.23 19.31
CA PRO A 539 39.59 8.16 18.58
C PRO A 539 39.43 7.96 17.07
N VAL A 540 38.59 7.01 16.63
CA VAL A 540 38.36 6.75 15.21
C VAL A 540 37.65 7.93 14.56
N ALA A 541 36.66 8.52 15.23
CA ALA A 541 35.96 9.72 14.77
C ALA A 541 36.93 10.89 14.50
N ARG A 542 37.87 11.16 15.41
CA ARG A 542 38.90 12.20 15.21
C ARG A 542 39.72 11.92 13.95
N ALA A 543 40.16 10.67 13.77
CA ALA A 543 40.95 10.29 12.60
C ALA A 543 40.16 10.48 11.30
N LEU A 544 38.87 10.12 11.27
CA LEU A 544 37.98 10.34 10.12
C LEU A 544 37.84 11.83 9.76
N THR A 545 37.82 12.74 10.75
CA THR A 545 37.70 14.18 10.48
C THR A 545 38.94 14.82 9.84
N SER A 546 40.07 14.12 9.85
CA SER A 546 41.33 14.61 9.25
C SER A 546 41.27 14.65 7.71
N LEU A 547 40.37 13.90 7.09
CA LEU A 547 40.18 13.83 5.65
C LEU A 547 38.80 14.37 5.24
N PHE A 548 38.68 14.86 4.02
CA PHE A 548 37.36 15.11 3.44
C PHE A 548 36.74 13.77 3.02
N LEU A 549 35.61 13.41 3.62
CA LEU A 549 34.84 12.20 3.35
C LEU A 549 33.39 12.57 3.03
N GLU A 550 32.77 11.83 2.11
CA GLU A 550 31.37 12.06 1.73
C GLU A 550 30.40 11.30 2.65
N VAL A 551 30.72 10.04 2.97
CA VAL A 551 29.89 9.11 3.74
C VAL A 551 30.75 8.19 4.61
N VAL A 552 30.29 7.90 5.83
CA VAL A 552 30.80 6.81 6.66
C VAL A 552 29.65 5.86 6.96
N VAL A 553 29.89 4.56 6.82
CA VAL A 553 28.97 3.47 7.14
C VAL A 553 29.59 2.59 8.22
N ALA A 554 28.87 2.35 9.31
CA ALA A 554 29.34 1.55 10.45
C ALA A 554 28.16 0.83 11.14
N PRO A 555 28.41 -0.20 11.99
CA PRO A 555 27.37 -0.83 12.80
C PRO A 555 26.69 0.12 13.80
N GLY A 556 27.39 1.19 14.19
CA GLY A 556 26.93 2.17 15.17
C GLY A 556 27.97 3.28 15.37
N TYR A 557 27.58 4.30 16.14
CA TYR A 557 28.42 5.43 16.55
C TYR A 557 28.10 5.76 18.00
N ASP A 558 29.11 5.83 18.87
CA ASP A 558 28.91 6.29 20.24
C ASP A 558 28.68 7.81 20.32
N ASP A 559 28.26 8.30 21.49
CA ASP A 559 27.88 9.70 21.67
C ASP A 559 29.08 10.64 21.48
N GLU A 560 30.25 10.24 21.96
CA GLU A 560 31.50 10.97 21.84
C GLU A 560 31.98 11.08 20.38
N ALA A 561 31.88 10.00 19.61
CA ALA A 561 32.16 9.96 18.18
C ALA A 561 31.24 10.91 17.41
N ARG A 562 29.93 10.89 17.72
CA ARG A 562 28.96 11.80 17.09
C ARG A 562 29.29 13.26 17.38
N ALA A 563 29.69 13.58 18.61
CA ALA A 563 30.10 14.94 18.97
C ALA A 563 31.31 15.43 18.15
N VAL A 564 32.29 14.56 17.90
CA VAL A 564 33.45 14.87 17.05
C VAL A 564 33.05 15.02 15.58
N LEU A 565 32.27 14.09 15.05
CA LEU A 565 31.85 14.05 13.63
C LEU A 565 30.90 15.20 13.26
N ALA A 566 30.18 15.77 14.23
CA ALA A 566 29.34 16.95 14.05
C ALA A 566 30.13 18.19 13.57
N SER A 567 31.46 18.23 13.78
CA SER A 567 32.34 19.26 13.20
C SER A 567 32.38 19.25 11.67
N LYS A 568 31.92 18.17 11.02
CA LYS A 568 31.81 18.01 9.57
C LYS A 568 30.33 17.90 9.16
N PRO A 569 29.57 19.02 9.14
CA PRO A 569 28.11 18.99 8.98
C PRO A 569 27.62 18.45 7.62
N ASN A 570 28.51 18.27 6.64
CA ASN A 570 28.18 17.71 5.33
C ASN A 570 28.39 16.20 5.24
N LEU A 571 29.15 15.61 6.17
CA LEU A 571 29.45 14.18 6.19
C LEU A 571 28.19 13.41 6.56
N ARG A 572 27.80 12.41 5.75
CA ARG A 572 26.69 11.51 6.12
C ARG A 572 27.20 10.37 6.98
N LEU A 573 26.50 10.11 8.07
CA LEU A 573 26.73 8.94 8.92
C LEU A 573 25.56 7.98 8.73
N ILE A 574 25.87 6.77 8.27
CA ILE A 574 24.89 5.72 8.01
C ILE A 574 25.17 4.55 8.94
N VAL A 575 24.10 4.00 9.49
CA VAL A 575 24.13 2.83 10.37
C VAL A 575 23.73 1.60 9.57
N ASP A 576 24.57 0.57 9.56
CA ASP A 576 24.26 -0.76 9.05
C ASP A 576 24.61 -1.79 10.13
N PRO A 577 23.64 -2.21 10.97
CA PRO A 577 23.86 -3.15 12.07
C PRO A 577 24.34 -4.53 11.61
N SER A 578 24.25 -4.84 10.31
CA SER A 578 24.73 -6.11 9.77
C SER A 578 26.25 -6.14 9.54
N LEU A 579 26.93 -4.98 9.63
CA LEU A 579 28.38 -4.90 9.52
C LEU A 579 29.07 -5.60 10.70
N GLY A 580 30.08 -6.42 10.41
CA GLY A 580 30.85 -7.14 11.43
C GLY A 580 30.15 -8.36 12.05
N ALA A 581 28.84 -8.52 11.86
CA ALA A 581 28.18 -9.81 12.00
C ALA A 581 28.61 -10.66 10.79
N GLY A 582 29.18 -11.84 11.01
CA GLY A 582 29.59 -12.73 9.90
C GLY A 582 28.45 -12.97 8.91
N ASN A 583 28.77 -13.48 7.72
CA ASN A 583 27.78 -13.81 6.68
C ASN A 583 26.76 -14.85 7.19
N ALA A 584 25.77 -14.41 7.96
CA ALA A 584 24.60 -15.22 8.27
C ALA A 584 23.88 -15.44 6.95
N GLU A 585 23.64 -16.70 6.60
CA GLU A 585 22.94 -17.07 5.37
C GLU A 585 21.61 -16.31 5.31
N GLY A 586 21.54 -15.37 4.36
CA GLY A 586 20.30 -14.66 4.06
C GLY A 586 19.33 -15.61 3.40
N TRP A 587 18.03 -15.39 3.61
CA TRP A 587 17.01 -16.13 2.88
C TRP A 587 17.15 -15.82 1.38
N PRO A 588 17.06 -16.81 0.48
CA PRO A 588 17.16 -16.57 -0.95
C PRO A 588 16.08 -15.59 -1.40
N SER A 589 16.49 -14.43 -1.93
CA SER A 589 15.56 -13.53 -2.61
C SER A 589 15.50 -13.92 -4.08
N ASN A 590 14.31 -14.26 -4.58
CA ASN A 590 14.04 -14.49 -6.00
C ASN A 590 14.28 -13.22 -6.87
N THR A 591 14.37 -12.04 -6.25
CA THR A 591 14.68 -10.77 -6.93
C THR A 591 16.17 -10.45 -7.00
N GLY A 592 17.02 -11.05 -6.15
CA GLY A 592 18.49 -10.93 -6.15
C GLY A 592 19.07 -9.59 -6.63
N SER A 593 20.13 -9.63 -7.44
CA SER A 593 20.66 -8.47 -8.15
C SER A 593 19.88 -8.24 -9.45
N ILE A 594 19.29 -7.05 -9.60
CA ILE A 594 18.53 -6.64 -10.78
C ILE A 594 19.34 -5.63 -11.60
N ARG A 595 19.50 -5.86 -12.89
CA ARG A 595 20.14 -4.94 -13.84
C ARG A 595 19.24 -4.69 -15.05
N THR A 596 19.16 -3.45 -15.50
CA THR A 596 18.46 -3.09 -16.74
C THR A 596 19.38 -3.30 -17.95
N SER A 597 18.86 -3.88 -19.02
CA SER A 597 19.55 -4.07 -20.30
C SER A 597 18.62 -3.64 -21.44
N GLY A 598 18.60 -2.34 -21.75
CA GLY A 598 17.65 -1.77 -22.71
C GLY A 598 16.21 -1.93 -22.21
N GLY A 599 15.37 -2.63 -22.99
CA GLY A 599 14.00 -2.97 -22.62
C GLY A 599 13.86 -4.23 -21.75
N ALA A 600 14.96 -4.92 -21.45
CA ALA A 600 14.97 -6.15 -20.66
C ALA A 600 15.55 -5.93 -19.25
N VAL A 601 15.32 -6.90 -18.38
CA VAL A 601 15.85 -6.96 -17.02
C VAL A 601 16.60 -8.28 -16.84
N LEU A 602 17.78 -8.22 -16.25
CA LEU A 602 18.58 -9.37 -15.83
C LEU A 602 18.47 -9.51 -14.33
N VAL A 603 18.18 -10.73 -13.86
CA VAL A 603 18.09 -11.06 -12.44
C VAL A 603 19.07 -12.19 -12.15
N SER A 604 19.88 -12.02 -11.11
CA SER A 604 20.82 -13.05 -10.65
C SER A 604 20.84 -13.13 -9.14
N THR A 605 21.26 -14.25 -8.57
CA THR A 605 21.62 -14.27 -7.15
C THR A 605 22.80 -13.32 -6.87
N PRO A 606 22.88 -12.71 -5.67
CA PRO A 606 24.00 -11.86 -5.31
C PRO A 606 25.26 -12.68 -5.02
N ASP A 607 26.44 -12.18 -5.42
CA ASP A 607 27.74 -12.82 -5.16
C ASP A 607 28.18 -12.68 -3.70
N THR A 608 27.55 -13.48 -2.85
CA THR A 608 27.67 -13.45 -1.38
C THR A 608 28.24 -14.76 -0.81
N ARG A 609 28.69 -15.67 -1.68
CA ARG A 609 29.25 -16.96 -1.29
C ARG A 609 30.38 -16.75 -0.27
N HIS A 610 30.35 -17.49 0.84
CA HIS A 610 31.43 -17.43 1.82
C HIS A 610 32.71 -18.08 1.28
N ASP A 611 33.85 -17.39 1.40
CA ASP A 611 35.16 -17.92 1.02
C ASP A 611 35.80 -18.67 2.19
N ASP A 612 36.24 -19.91 1.94
CA ASP A 612 37.07 -20.69 2.86
C ASP A 612 38.49 -20.89 2.29
N PRO A 613 39.48 -20.07 2.72
CA PRO A 613 40.87 -20.18 2.29
C PRO A 613 41.54 -21.50 2.65
N ALA A 614 41.00 -22.26 3.61
CA ALA A 614 41.52 -23.58 3.95
C ALA A 614 41.24 -24.60 2.83
N GLY A 615 40.19 -24.39 2.04
CA GLY A 615 39.81 -25.24 0.92
C GLY A 615 40.55 -24.95 -0.40
N TRP A 616 41.38 -23.91 -0.46
CA TRP A 616 42.07 -23.53 -1.70
C TRP A 616 43.24 -24.47 -1.99
N ALA A 617 43.35 -24.90 -3.25
CA ALA A 617 44.39 -25.80 -3.71
C ALA A 617 45.70 -25.05 -3.90
N VAL A 618 46.80 -25.58 -3.35
CA VAL A 618 48.15 -25.10 -3.66
C VAL A 618 48.57 -25.70 -4.99
N LEU A 619 48.83 -24.86 -5.99
CA LEU A 619 49.21 -25.30 -7.33
C LEU A 619 50.73 -25.36 -7.52
N SER A 620 51.47 -24.47 -6.84
CA SER A 620 52.92 -24.41 -6.87
C SER A 620 53.60 -25.38 -5.90
N SER A 621 54.87 -25.68 -6.15
CA SER A 621 55.74 -26.48 -5.29
C SER A 621 55.97 -25.80 -3.92
N ARG A 622 56.15 -24.47 -3.92
CA ARG A 622 56.21 -23.66 -2.69
C ARG A 622 54.80 -23.36 -2.19
N PRO A 623 54.43 -23.74 -0.96
CA PRO A 623 53.20 -23.26 -0.34
C PRO A 623 53.36 -21.80 0.12
N PRO A 624 52.28 -21.00 0.11
CA PRO A 624 52.33 -19.67 0.70
C PRO A 624 52.57 -19.77 2.22
N SER A 625 53.35 -18.84 2.75
CA SER A 625 53.55 -18.65 4.19
C SER A 625 52.24 -18.27 4.90
N ALA A 626 52.25 -18.27 6.24
CA ALA A 626 51.06 -17.86 7.00
C ALA A 626 50.68 -16.39 6.76
N GLU A 627 51.65 -15.52 6.52
CA GLU A 627 51.41 -14.10 6.20
C GLU A 627 50.83 -13.96 4.79
N GLU A 628 51.45 -14.61 3.80
CA GLU A 628 50.94 -14.63 2.43
C GLU A 628 49.54 -15.23 2.35
N ARG A 629 49.22 -16.29 3.12
CA ARG A 629 47.85 -16.82 3.17
C ARG A 629 46.84 -15.82 3.69
N ARG A 630 47.17 -15.05 4.73
CA ARG A 630 46.27 -13.98 5.24
C ARG A 630 46.10 -12.88 4.20
N ASP A 631 47.19 -12.46 3.57
CA ASP A 631 47.15 -11.39 2.56
C ASP A 631 46.41 -11.83 1.29
N LEU A 632 46.55 -13.09 0.86
CA LEU A 632 45.79 -13.67 -0.25
C LEU A 632 44.29 -13.77 0.06
N ASP A 633 43.92 -14.14 1.29
CA ASP A 633 42.51 -14.15 1.73
C ASP A 633 41.90 -12.74 1.68
N LEU A 634 42.61 -11.73 2.21
CA LEU A 634 42.16 -10.34 2.10
C LEU A 634 42.09 -9.87 0.64
N ALA A 635 43.13 -10.14 -0.16
CA ALA A 635 43.16 -9.75 -1.57
C ALA A 635 41.99 -10.36 -2.36
N TRP A 636 41.65 -11.62 -2.09
CA TRP A 636 40.53 -12.31 -2.71
C TRP A 636 39.17 -11.70 -2.35
N ARG A 637 38.96 -11.37 -1.08
CA ARG A 637 37.71 -10.76 -0.61
C ARG A 637 37.53 -9.34 -1.13
N LEU A 638 38.63 -8.62 -1.35
CA LEU A 638 38.64 -7.29 -1.97
C LEU A 638 38.42 -7.34 -3.48
N VAL A 639 39.04 -8.29 -4.19
CA VAL A 639 38.95 -8.38 -5.66
C VAL A 639 37.52 -8.65 -6.13
N ARG A 640 36.73 -9.37 -5.33
CA ARG A 640 35.28 -9.58 -5.55
C ARG A 640 34.49 -8.26 -5.68
N GLY A 641 34.88 -7.22 -4.95
CA GLY A 641 34.19 -5.93 -4.97
C GLY A 641 34.72 -4.96 -6.01
N ALA A 642 35.80 -5.27 -6.72
CA ALA A 642 36.39 -4.41 -7.73
C ALA A 642 35.78 -4.65 -9.11
N THR A 643 35.68 -3.60 -9.93
CA THR A 643 35.20 -3.71 -11.32
C THR A 643 36.20 -4.51 -12.16
N SER A 644 35.72 -5.49 -12.92
CA SER A 644 36.52 -6.37 -13.75
C SER A 644 37.05 -5.69 -15.03
N ASN A 645 38.19 -6.09 -15.57
CA ASN A 645 39.17 -7.04 -15.01
C ASN A 645 39.93 -6.42 -13.83
N ALA A 646 40.05 -7.16 -12.72
CA ALA A 646 40.65 -6.64 -11.49
C ALA A 646 41.88 -7.43 -11.02
N ILE A 647 42.88 -6.70 -10.53
CA ILE A 647 44.06 -7.20 -9.81
C ILE A 647 44.20 -6.42 -8.51
N VAL A 648 44.22 -7.13 -7.39
CA VAL A 648 44.41 -6.56 -6.04
C VAL A 648 45.73 -7.02 -5.47
N LEU A 649 46.53 -6.07 -4.99
CA LEU A 649 47.78 -6.31 -4.28
C LEU A 649 47.61 -5.98 -2.80
N VAL A 650 47.99 -6.93 -1.94
CA VAL A 650 47.93 -6.80 -0.47
C VAL A 650 49.29 -7.10 0.13
N ARG A 651 49.67 -6.33 1.15
CA ARG A 651 50.83 -6.59 2.00
C ARG A 651 50.49 -6.23 3.44
N ASP A 652 50.80 -7.12 4.37
CA ASP A 652 50.59 -6.89 5.80
C ASP A 652 49.13 -6.49 6.12
N GLY A 653 48.18 -7.28 5.63
CA GLY A 653 46.75 -7.06 5.83
C GLY A 653 46.22 -5.74 5.30
N ARG A 654 46.89 -5.11 4.33
CA ARG A 654 46.52 -3.81 3.74
C ARG A 654 46.54 -3.88 2.21
N LEU A 655 45.53 -3.29 1.56
CA LEU A 655 45.54 -3.03 0.12
C LEU A 655 46.63 -1.99 -0.21
N ILE A 656 47.58 -2.39 -1.06
CA ILE A 656 48.68 -1.53 -1.50
C ILE A 656 48.55 -1.12 -2.97
N GLY A 657 47.75 -1.84 -3.77
CA GLY A 657 47.54 -1.55 -5.18
C GLY A 657 46.26 -2.19 -5.70
N LEU A 658 45.55 -1.46 -6.55
CA LEU A 658 44.38 -1.93 -7.28
C LEU A 658 44.52 -1.53 -8.74
N GLY A 659 44.40 -2.50 -9.64
CA GLY A 659 44.03 -2.27 -11.03
C GLY A 659 42.61 -2.79 -11.24
N SER A 660 41.72 -1.97 -11.79
CA SER A 660 40.31 -2.31 -11.98
C SER A 660 39.75 -1.70 -13.25
N GLY A 661 38.65 -2.28 -13.75
CA GLY A 661 37.93 -1.81 -14.92
C GLY A 661 38.70 -1.93 -16.24
N GLN A 662 39.75 -2.76 -16.28
CA GLN A 662 40.56 -2.91 -17.49
C GLN A 662 39.97 -3.96 -18.42
N THR A 663 40.14 -3.77 -19.73
CA THR A 663 39.77 -4.77 -20.74
C THR A 663 40.80 -5.91 -20.84
N SER A 664 42.04 -5.66 -20.43
CA SER A 664 43.16 -6.59 -20.43
C SER A 664 43.65 -6.91 -19.01
N ARG A 665 43.96 -8.19 -18.74
CA ARG A 665 44.44 -8.64 -17.42
C ARG A 665 45.82 -8.08 -17.08
N VAL A 666 46.73 -8.04 -18.05
CA VAL A 666 48.08 -7.50 -17.85
C VAL A 666 48.06 -6.01 -17.59
N ASP A 667 47.11 -5.27 -18.17
CA ASP A 667 46.98 -3.83 -17.90
C ASP A 667 46.44 -3.57 -16.49
N ALA A 668 45.53 -4.43 -15.98
CA ALA A 668 45.14 -4.39 -14.57
C ALA A 668 46.34 -4.69 -13.65
N ALA A 669 47.17 -5.68 -13.99
CA ALA A 669 48.36 -6.01 -13.20
C ALA A 669 49.37 -4.85 -13.17
N ARG A 670 49.69 -4.29 -14.34
CA ARG A 670 50.57 -3.11 -14.48
C ARG A 670 50.03 -1.92 -13.69
N GLN A 671 48.74 -1.61 -13.84
CA GLN A 671 48.10 -0.52 -13.09
C GLN A 671 48.23 -0.72 -11.58
N ALA A 672 47.97 -1.93 -11.07
CA ALA A 672 48.08 -2.23 -9.65
C ALA A 672 49.52 -2.03 -9.13
N VAL A 673 50.52 -2.54 -9.88
CA VAL A 673 51.95 -2.42 -9.56
C VAL A 673 52.42 -0.97 -9.59
N GLU A 674 52.10 -0.24 -10.67
CA GLU A 674 52.50 1.16 -10.83
C GLU A 674 51.89 2.04 -9.74
N LYS A 675 50.62 1.80 -9.41
CA LYS A 675 49.92 2.52 -8.35
C LYS A 675 50.56 2.28 -6.98
N ALA A 676 50.82 1.03 -6.62
CA ALA A 676 51.50 0.68 -5.38
C ALA A 676 52.90 1.32 -5.29
N ARG A 677 53.67 1.25 -6.39
CA ARG A 677 55.00 1.85 -6.48
C ARG A 677 54.97 3.37 -6.33
N ALA A 678 53.99 4.04 -6.94
CA ALA A 678 53.85 5.49 -6.88
C ALA A 678 53.48 5.99 -5.48
N ILE A 679 52.63 5.26 -4.76
CA ILE A 679 52.10 5.70 -3.45
C ILE A 679 53.03 5.30 -2.29
N SER A 680 53.51 4.06 -2.29
CA SER A 680 54.24 3.46 -1.17
C SER A 680 55.69 3.08 -1.49
N GLY A 681 56.17 3.40 -2.69
CA GLY A 681 57.52 3.04 -3.16
C GLY A 681 57.62 1.58 -3.65
N GLY A 682 58.72 1.24 -4.32
CA GLY A 682 58.91 -0.10 -4.90
C GLY A 682 59.13 -1.21 -3.87
N GLU A 683 59.52 -0.87 -2.64
CA GLU A 683 59.86 -1.85 -1.61
C GLU A 683 58.61 -2.54 -1.04
N VAL A 684 57.46 -1.87 -0.99
CA VAL A 684 56.19 -2.45 -0.49
C VAL A 684 55.71 -3.63 -1.32
N LEU A 685 56.13 -3.70 -2.60
CA LEU A 685 55.75 -4.76 -3.53
C LEU A 685 56.49 -6.08 -3.24
N ARG A 686 57.67 -6.02 -2.62
CA ARG A 686 58.46 -7.22 -2.32
C ARG A 686 57.75 -8.07 -1.27
N GLY A 687 57.41 -9.30 -1.65
CA GLY A 687 56.72 -10.22 -0.76
C GLY A 687 55.22 -9.92 -0.59
N ALA A 688 54.64 -9.07 -1.44
CA ALA A 688 53.21 -8.83 -1.44
C ALA A 688 52.46 -9.97 -2.16
N SER A 689 51.16 -10.05 -1.86
CA SER A 689 50.24 -11.07 -2.38
C SER A 689 49.30 -10.46 -3.42
N CYS A 690 48.97 -11.23 -4.45
CA CYS A 690 48.16 -10.78 -5.59
C CYS A 690 46.92 -11.67 -5.76
N ALA A 691 45.74 -11.06 -5.87
CA ALA A 691 44.50 -11.73 -6.27
C ALA A 691 44.04 -11.26 -7.65
N SER A 692 43.52 -12.19 -8.45
CA SER A 692 42.87 -11.93 -9.73
C SER A 692 41.43 -12.43 -9.69
N ASP A 693 40.45 -11.60 -10.04
CA ASP A 693 39.01 -11.95 -10.03
C ASP A 693 38.65 -13.11 -10.96
N ALA A 694 39.45 -13.30 -12.02
CA ALA A 694 39.36 -14.34 -13.02
C ALA A 694 40.72 -15.00 -13.27
N PHE A 695 40.74 -16.09 -14.04
CA PHE A 695 42.00 -16.76 -14.36
C PHE A 695 42.94 -15.86 -15.19
N PHE A 696 44.24 -16.12 -15.12
CA PHE A 696 45.21 -15.48 -16.00
C PHE A 696 45.15 -16.11 -17.40
N PRO A 697 44.87 -15.34 -18.47
CA PRO A 697 44.78 -15.91 -19.81
C PRO A 697 46.17 -16.21 -20.40
N PHE A 698 47.19 -15.45 -20.00
CA PHE A 698 48.59 -15.58 -20.42
C PHE A 698 49.52 -15.33 -19.22
N PRO A 699 50.80 -15.74 -19.29
CA PRO A 699 51.77 -15.50 -18.21
C PRO A 699 52.08 -14.02 -17.95
N ASP A 700 51.91 -13.15 -18.94
CA ASP A 700 52.30 -11.74 -18.95
C ASP A 700 51.86 -10.92 -17.72
N ALA A 701 50.62 -11.11 -17.26
CA ALA A 701 50.09 -10.43 -16.08
C ALA A 701 50.78 -10.92 -14.79
N VAL A 702 51.07 -12.22 -14.70
CA VAL A 702 51.79 -12.81 -13.57
C VAL A 702 53.25 -12.39 -13.60
N GLU A 703 53.89 -12.43 -14.77
CA GLU A 703 55.27 -11.97 -14.99
C GLU A 703 55.43 -10.50 -14.58
N ALA A 704 54.51 -9.61 -14.98
CA ALA A 704 54.54 -8.20 -14.57
C ALA A 704 54.51 -8.01 -13.04
N CYS A 705 53.74 -8.84 -12.33
CA CYS A 705 53.71 -8.85 -10.87
C CYS A 705 54.99 -9.45 -10.28
N LEU A 706 55.51 -10.55 -10.83
CA LEU A 706 56.74 -11.21 -10.38
C LEU A 706 57.96 -10.29 -10.53
N GLU A 707 58.09 -9.60 -11.66
CA GLU A 707 59.14 -8.59 -11.91
C GLU A 707 59.11 -7.44 -10.88
N ALA A 708 57.92 -7.15 -10.34
CA ALA A 708 57.73 -6.16 -9.29
C ALA A 708 58.05 -6.68 -7.87
N GLY A 709 58.27 -7.99 -7.70
CA GLY A 709 58.59 -8.63 -6.43
C GLY A 709 57.41 -9.26 -5.69
N ILE A 710 56.25 -9.39 -6.32
CA ILE A 710 55.10 -10.13 -5.77
C ILE A 710 55.50 -11.61 -5.62
N SER A 711 55.21 -12.22 -4.46
CA SER A 711 55.67 -13.58 -4.15
C SER A 711 54.55 -14.61 -4.06
N ALA A 712 53.29 -14.20 -3.99
CA ALA A 712 52.15 -15.09 -3.80
C ALA A 712 50.94 -14.66 -4.63
N PHE A 713 50.21 -15.63 -5.19
CA PHE A 713 49.08 -15.41 -6.10
C PHE A 713 47.87 -16.26 -5.73
N VAL A 714 46.67 -15.73 -5.95
CA VAL A 714 45.41 -16.49 -5.90
C VAL A 714 44.55 -16.15 -7.11
N GLN A 715 44.00 -17.19 -7.75
CA GLN A 715 43.12 -17.07 -8.91
C GLN A 715 42.09 -18.23 -8.96
N PRO A 716 41.05 -18.16 -9.81
CA PRO A 716 40.08 -19.25 -9.94
C PRO A 716 40.63 -20.54 -10.57
N GLY A 717 41.66 -20.44 -11.42
CA GLY A 717 42.09 -21.54 -12.31
C GLY A 717 41.11 -21.79 -13.48
N GLY A 718 41.44 -22.78 -14.33
CA GLY A 718 40.61 -23.22 -15.45
C GLY A 718 41.05 -22.68 -16.82
N SER A 719 42.25 -22.11 -16.92
CA SER A 719 42.82 -21.73 -18.22
C SER A 719 43.42 -22.95 -18.91
N ILE A 720 43.27 -23.04 -20.24
CA ILE A 720 44.04 -24.03 -21.04
C ILE A 720 45.56 -23.81 -20.93
N ARG A 721 45.99 -22.63 -20.45
CA ARG A 721 47.38 -22.23 -20.27
C ARG A 721 47.85 -22.24 -18.81
N ASP A 722 47.08 -22.81 -17.88
CA ASP A 722 47.45 -22.82 -16.45
C ASP A 722 48.87 -23.39 -16.21
N ALA A 723 49.33 -24.33 -17.04
CA ALA A 723 50.70 -24.85 -16.99
C ALA A 723 51.79 -23.82 -17.35
N GLU A 724 51.54 -22.93 -18.32
CA GLU A 724 52.47 -21.85 -18.69
C GLU A 724 52.58 -20.83 -17.54
N ILE A 725 51.44 -20.50 -16.93
CA ILE A 725 51.36 -19.56 -15.80
C ILE A 725 52.06 -20.16 -14.56
N LEU A 726 51.80 -21.43 -14.26
CA LEU A 726 52.48 -22.14 -13.19
C LEU A 726 53.99 -22.16 -13.41
N THR A 727 54.45 -22.39 -14.64
CA THR A 727 55.89 -22.38 -14.96
C THR A 727 56.52 -21.02 -14.64
N ALA A 728 55.85 -19.91 -14.95
CA ALA A 728 56.34 -18.57 -14.60
C ALA A 728 56.44 -18.36 -13.07
N VAL A 729 55.43 -18.82 -12.32
CA VAL A 729 55.41 -18.78 -10.84
C VAL A 729 56.55 -19.60 -10.24
N GLU A 730 56.73 -20.84 -10.71
CA GLU A 730 57.77 -21.76 -10.25
C GLU A 730 59.18 -21.20 -10.51
N ASN A 731 59.40 -20.66 -11.72
CA ASN A 731 60.69 -20.07 -12.10
C ASN A 731 61.07 -18.89 -11.20
N ALA A 732 60.08 -18.17 -10.65
CA ALA A 732 60.30 -17.06 -9.72
C ALA A 732 60.31 -17.50 -8.24
N GLY A 733 60.12 -18.79 -7.94
CA GLY A 733 60.00 -19.29 -6.56
C GLY A 733 58.77 -18.76 -5.81
N ALA A 734 57.75 -18.31 -6.53
CA ALA A 734 56.52 -17.77 -5.97
C ALA A 734 55.53 -18.89 -5.59
N ALA A 735 54.46 -18.52 -4.88
CA ALA A 735 53.37 -19.42 -4.54
C ALA A 735 52.11 -19.09 -5.34
N MET A 736 51.33 -20.09 -5.74
CA MET A 736 50.02 -19.88 -6.38
C MET A 736 48.95 -20.80 -5.79
N LEU A 737 47.80 -20.21 -5.45
CA LEU A 737 46.59 -20.88 -5.03
C LEU A 737 45.50 -20.83 -6.11
N ILE A 738 44.69 -21.88 -6.18
CA ILE A 738 43.49 -21.98 -7.01
C ILE A 738 42.24 -22.08 -6.12
N THR A 739 41.23 -21.26 -6.40
CA THR A 739 39.96 -21.23 -5.63
C THR A 739 38.80 -21.99 -6.29
N GLY A 740 38.85 -22.21 -7.61
CA GLY A 740 37.74 -22.78 -8.39
C GLY A 740 36.52 -21.86 -8.52
N THR A 741 36.59 -20.60 -8.08
CA THR A 741 35.47 -19.64 -8.09
C THR A 741 35.90 -18.33 -8.74
N ARG A 742 35.07 -17.78 -9.64
CA ARG A 742 35.32 -16.51 -10.33
C ARG A 742 34.38 -15.42 -9.83
N HIS A 743 34.89 -14.21 -9.62
CA HIS A 743 34.14 -13.06 -9.08
C HIS A 743 34.12 -11.85 -10.03
N PHE A 744 33.53 -12.01 -11.22
CA PHE A 744 33.38 -10.88 -12.14
C PHE A 744 32.34 -9.87 -11.64
N ARG A 745 32.65 -8.59 -11.84
CA ARG A 745 31.78 -7.46 -11.52
C ARG A 745 31.85 -6.42 -12.62
N HIS A 746 30.69 -6.07 -13.15
CA HIS A 746 30.51 -5.04 -14.18
C HIS A 746 29.67 -3.90 -13.67
#